data_AF-A0AAW2NUR6-F1
#
_entry.id   AF-A0AAW2NUR6-F1
#
_cell.length_a   1.000
_cell.length_b   1.000
_cell.length_c   1.000
_cell.angle_alpha   90.00
_cell.angle_beta   90.00
_cell.angle_gamma   90.00
#
_symmetry.space_group_name_H-M   'P 1'
#
loop_
_entity.id
_entity.type
_entity.pdbx_description
1 polymer ?
#
loop_
_entity_poly.entity_id
_entity_poly.type
_entity_poly.pdbx_seq_one_letter_code
_entity_poly.pdbx_strand_id
1 'polypeptide(L)'
;MATVPDNLPIRVHSRRGGNMIHPVSLESPPATAAAESPNSIVYREVKHFKKWFPWLIPLFVVANAVMFIITMSVNNCPKNSTSCVARFLGRLSFQPFKENPLLGPSSSALEKMGALDVGKVVHQHEGWRLITCMWLHGGVFHLLANMLSLLVIGIRLEQEFGFVRIGLLYLISGLGGSVLSALFIQSNISVGASGALFGLLGGMLSELITNWTIYANKVAALLTLVIIIAINLAVGILPHVDNFAHIGGFLSGFLLGFVFLIRPQFGWVNQRYAPAGYSSTSSTPKFKAYQCILWVLSLILLIVGFTVGLVLLLRGEDLNDHCSWCHYLSCVPTSRWSCNTQPISCQDMAVRVVNGTGIFRCCGVSPPVTALRCCVHQHKSVHFHSSTRYSMARRLHCRLISFLHGVVGIRRYSAQSLVEVFVEELESLRKRGSVRASNKLELKSSEELVENKLGKQVLEKGLLLEFRKDPERVLLAVAQKPDGKKNWMVADQNGVMTSIKPQQITFIVPGIKSFDHTEISNFVQKAQDNLDPALLEFAWIELLEKNNKSVTVEELAEMIFGSAEPLESYSAHLLLSKDDIYFTALVSKGSYSVYGPRPAVQVEELTRRKGAKEAAEKELEEFVNLLKSARDMPLHAKPPKSTWRSEEKNQKKIESLQAYAIDDCRNEDEKKMAGMILKAMGLAKTAAAAVNLLIDIGYFPVHVNLDLLKLNIRTDYPEEILAAAESLLSESPDLDEVDRKDLTHLKVYAIDVDEADELDDALSATRLQDGRIKVWIHVADPTRLVQPGSIIDKEAMKRGTSVFLPTVTYPMFPEKLAMEGMSLKQGERCKAVTVSVVLHSDGGIAEYSVENSIIKPTYMLTYESATELLHLNLEEEAELRLLSEAATLRLQWRRGQGAIDTSTLETRIKVTNPDDPEPLIRLYVENQAEPAMRLVSEMMILCGEVMATFGSYNNIALPYRGQPQSNIDTSAFDHLPEGPVRSSAIVRIMRAAEMDFRKPTRHGVLGLPGYVQFTSPIRRYMDLLAHYQVKAFLRGDSPPFSAGQLEGMASVVNMNIRVVRRLSSSSLRYWIIEYLRRQPKEKRFSALVLRFIKDRVAAILLMEVGLQASAWVSVGVQVGDEVKVQVEEAHPRDDVLSFKEKIALTDTEA
;
A
#
# COMPACT_ATOMS: atom_id res chain seq x y z
N MET A 1 41.94 47.57 14.33
CA MET A 1 42.64 47.33 13.05
C MET A 1 42.80 45.82 12.87
N ALA A 2 42.54 45.34 11.66
CA ALA A 2 42.55 43.94 11.19
C ALA A 2 41.34 43.06 11.59
N THR A 3 40.35 43.08 10.70
CA THR A 3 39.23 42.15 10.52
C THR A 3 39.68 40.80 9.95
N VAL A 4 39.16 39.69 10.47
CA VAL A 4 39.14 38.36 9.83
C VAL A 4 37.74 37.74 10.06
N PRO A 5 37.12 37.09 9.05
CA PRO A 5 35.66 37.06 8.91
C PRO A 5 34.94 35.83 9.47
N ASP A 6 33.62 35.98 9.52
CA ASP A 6 32.55 35.08 9.96
C ASP A 6 32.70 33.60 9.53
N ASN A 7 32.52 32.71 10.50
CA ASN A 7 32.29 31.29 10.28
C ASN A 7 30.81 31.05 9.88
N LEU A 8 30.61 30.55 8.66
CA LEU A 8 29.34 30.04 8.15
C LEU A 8 28.75 28.95 9.07
N PRO A 9 27.46 29.00 9.44
CA PRO A 9 26.76 27.85 9.99
C PRO A 9 26.43 26.85 8.88
N ILE A 10 26.98 25.64 8.98
CA ILE A 10 26.65 24.50 8.11
C ILE A 10 25.23 24.03 8.44
N ARG A 11 24.29 24.41 7.58
CA ARG A 11 22.88 24.03 7.62
C ARG A 11 22.71 22.65 6.97
N VAL A 12 22.53 21.60 7.76
CA VAL A 12 22.23 20.25 7.22
C VAL A 12 20.74 20.18 6.86
N HIS A 13 20.42 20.50 5.61
CA HIS A 13 19.11 20.23 5.03
C HIS A 13 19.04 18.77 4.55
N SER A 14 18.14 17.98 5.13
CA SER A 14 17.76 16.67 4.57
C SER A 14 16.47 16.79 3.76
N ARG A 15 16.58 16.90 2.43
CA ARG A 15 15.51 16.57 1.48
C ARG A 15 16.07 15.76 0.30
N ARG A 16 15.27 14.77 -0.11
CA ARG A 16 15.52 13.64 -1.05
C ARG A 16 15.88 14.03 -2.50
N GLY A 17 16.54 13.09 -3.21
CA GLY A 17 16.38 12.87 -4.66
C GLY A 17 17.69 12.63 -5.42
N GLY A 18 17.81 11.51 -6.16
CA GLY A 18 19.06 11.06 -6.79
C GLY A 18 19.38 11.67 -8.16
N ASN A 19 20.66 11.57 -8.56
CA ASN A 19 21.15 11.26 -9.91
C ASN A 19 22.67 11.00 -9.89
N MET A 20 23.13 10.05 -10.70
CA MET A 20 24.51 9.58 -10.84
C MET A 20 25.36 10.51 -11.71
N ILE A 21 26.63 10.73 -11.33
CA ILE A 21 27.75 11.05 -12.23
C ILE A 21 29.04 10.39 -11.67
N HIS A 22 29.77 9.63 -12.48
CA HIS A 22 31.07 9.00 -12.16
C HIS A 22 32.24 10.00 -12.30
N PRO A 23 33.38 9.74 -11.61
CA PRO A 23 34.66 9.92 -12.31
C PRO A 23 35.68 8.78 -12.10
N VAL A 24 36.66 8.85 -12.99
CA VAL A 24 37.70 7.91 -13.40
C VAL A 24 38.82 7.73 -12.36
N SER A 25 39.44 6.56 -12.45
CA SER A 25 40.55 5.97 -11.71
C SER A 25 41.89 6.71 -11.74
N LEU A 26 42.63 6.66 -10.61
CA LEU A 26 44.09 6.63 -10.56
C LEU A 26 44.53 5.72 -9.40
N GLU A 27 45.61 4.97 -9.64
CA GLU A 27 46.02 3.72 -9.02
C GLU A 27 46.57 3.81 -7.56
N SER A 28 46.55 2.65 -6.88
CA SER A 28 47.01 2.38 -5.49
C SER A 28 48.28 1.50 -5.52
N PRO A 29 49.07 1.31 -4.42
CA PRO A 29 48.74 0.35 -3.32
C PRO A 29 49.45 0.63 -1.94
N PRO A 30 49.37 -0.25 -0.92
CA PRO A 30 48.23 -0.96 -0.34
C PRO A 30 47.98 -0.54 1.14
N ALA A 31 46.71 -0.49 1.55
CA ALA A 31 46.29 -0.19 2.93
C ALA A 31 45.97 -1.46 3.74
N THR A 32 46.52 -1.56 4.95
CA THR A 32 46.04 -2.43 6.03
C THR A 32 44.69 -1.92 6.56
N ALA A 33 43.72 -2.84 6.67
CA ALA A 33 42.31 -2.56 6.88
C ALA A 33 42.00 -1.75 8.15
N ALA A 34 41.61 -0.47 7.96
CA ALA A 34 40.92 0.36 8.94
C ALA A 34 39.40 0.13 8.84
N ALA A 35 38.76 -0.06 9.99
CA ALA A 35 37.32 -0.25 10.13
C ALA A 35 36.57 1.09 10.03
N GLU A 36 35.53 1.13 9.19
CA GLU A 36 34.65 2.28 9.00
C GLU A 36 33.72 2.53 10.22
N SER A 37 33.42 3.82 10.43
CA SER A 37 32.59 4.48 11.45
C SER A 37 31.20 3.88 11.74
N PRO A 38 30.68 3.95 13.00
CA PRO A 38 29.27 3.71 13.28
C PRO A 38 28.45 5.00 13.12
N ASN A 39 27.63 5.05 12.06
CA ASN A 39 26.60 6.07 11.87
C ASN A 39 25.47 5.94 12.91
N SER A 40 24.91 7.10 13.28
CA SER A 40 23.73 7.34 14.13
C SER A 40 22.65 6.24 14.06
N ILE A 41 22.25 5.72 15.23
CA ILE A 41 21.15 4.75 15.36
C ILE A 41 19.82 5.47 15.17
N VAL A 42 19.42 5.62 13.91
CA VAL A 42 18.03 5.83 13.50
C VAL A 42 17.31 4.50 13.74
N TYR A 43 16.22 4.49 14.51
CA TYR A 43 15.29 3.35 14.55
C TYR A 43 14.65 3.21 13.16
N ARG A 44 15.36 2.54 12.26
CA ARG A 44 14.81 2.10 10.99
C ARG A 44 13.86 0.97 11.32
N GLU A 45 12.56 1.21 11.15
CA GLU A 45 11.51 0.19 11.11
C GLU A 45 12.10 -1.11 10.54
N VAL A 46 12.21 -2.15 11.36
CA VAL A 46 12.36 -3.51 10.83
C VAL A 46 10.98 -3.90 10.31
N LYS A 47 10.60 -3.31 9.18
CA LYS A 47 9.58 -3.87 8.31
C LYS A 47 10.13 -5.24 7.91
N HIS A 48 9.58 -6.30 8.48
CA HIS A 48 10.05 -7.66 8.20
C HIS A 48 10.07 -7.97 6.69
N PHE A 49 9.30 -7.25 5.89
CA PHE A 49 9.43 -7.21 4.43
C PHE A 49 9.14 -5.80 3.88
N LYS A 50 10.05 -5.26 3.08
CA LYS A 50 9.83 -4.02 2.32
C LYS A 50 8.91 -4.38 1.15
N LYS A 51 7.66 -3.89 1.15
CA LYS A 51 6.81 -3.95 -0.04
C LYS A 51 7.47 -3.11 -1.14
N TRP A 52 7.80 -3.74 -2.27
CA TRP A 52 8.41 -3.06 -3.40
C TRP A 52 7.35 -2.33 -4.22
N PHE A 53 7.70 -1.17 -4.77
CA PHE A 53 6.86 -0.51 -5.76
C PHE A 53 6.98 -1.27 -7.08
N PRO A 54 5.88 -1.81 -7.64
CA PRO A 54 5.93 -2.64 -8.84
C PRO A 54 6.04 -1.75 -10.09
N TRP A 55 7.15 -1.84 -10.80
CA TRP A 55 7.38 -1.06 -12.04
C TRP A 55 7.87 -1.94 -13.19
N LEU A 56 8.52 -3.07 -12.89
CA LEU A 56 9.08 -3.96 -13.91
C LEU A 56 7.98 -4.72 -14.66
N ILE A 57 6.96 -5.22 -13.94
CA ILE A 57 5.85 -5.94 -14.57
C ILE A 57 5.01 -5.02 -15.47
N PRO A 58 4.60 -3.80 -15.03
CA PRO A 58 4.02 -2.82 -15.94
C PRO A 58 4.90 -2.49 -17.15
N LEU A 59 6.22 -2.39 -16.96
CA LEU A 59 7.15 -2.17 -18.07
C LEU A 59 7.16 -3.33 -19.06
N PHE A 60 7.12 -4.58 -18.60
CA PHE A 60 6.99 -5.74 -19.47
C PHE A 60 5.70 -5.73 -20.27
N VAL A 61 4.59 -5.29 -19.66
CA VAL A 61 3.31 -5.15 -20.37
C VAL A 61 3.40 -4.10 -21.48
N VAL A 62 3.98 -2.94 -21.19
CA VAL A 62 4.22 -1.90 -22.18
C VAL A 62 5.15 -2.39 -23.30
N ALA A 63 6.24 -3.09 -22.96
CA ALA A 63 7.18 -3.63 -23.93
C ALA A 63 6.50 -4.62 -24.89
N ASN A 64 5.67 -5.53 -24.38
CA ASN A 64 4.91 -6.48 -25.19
C ASN A 64 3.87 -5.78 -26.10
N ALA A 65 3.18 -4.77 -25.60
CA ALA A 65 2.24 -3.98 -26.40
C ALA A 65 2.97 -3.20 -27.53
N VAL A 66 4.11 -2.58 -27.22
CA VAL A 66 4.95 -1.87 -28.20
C VAL A 66 5.48 -2.85 -29.26
N MET A 67 6.01 -4.01 -28.85
CA MET A 67 6.49 -5.03 -29.78
C MET A 67 5.37 -5.57 -30.69
N PHE A 68 4.14 -5.70 -30.16
CA PHE A 68 2.99 -6.06 -30.99
C PHE A 68 2.66 -4.99 -32.02
N ILE A 69 2.66 -3.71 -31.65
CA ILE A 69 2.44 -2.58 -32.58
C ILE A 69 3.51 -2.55 -33.67
N ILE A 70 4.79 -2.76 -33.31
CA ILE A 70 5.89 -2.84 -34.27
C ILE A 70 5.69 -4.02 -35.22
N THR A 71 5.34 -5.20 -34.69
CA THR A 71 5.07 -6.40 -35.48
C THR A 71 3.93 -6.18 -36.47
N MET A 72 2.84 -5.54 -36.03
CA MET A 72 1.72 -5.17 -36.90
C MET A 72 2.13 -4.16 -37.97
N SER A 73 3.03 -3.23 -37.64
CA SER A 73 3.59 -2.28 -38.61
C SER A 73 4.47 -2.97 -39.65
N VAL A 74 5.23 -3.99 -39.26
CA VAL A 74 6.03 -4.81 -40.19
C VAL A 74 5.13 -5.72 -41.04
N ASN A 75 4.05 -6.24 -40.48
CA ASN A 75 3.07 -7.08 -41.18
C ASN A 75 2.47 -6.36 -42.41
N ASN A 76 2.04 -5.11 -42.24
CA ASN A 76 1.51 -4.25 -43.31
C ASN A 76 0.60 -5.01 -44.31
N CYS A 77 -0.48 -5.60 -43.78
CA CYS A 77 -1.40 -6.44 -44.57
C CYS A 77 -1.85 -5.77 -45.89
N PRO A 78 -2.24 -4.48 -45.94
CA PRO A 78 -2.74 -3.87 -47.18
C PRO A 78 -1.73 -3.84 -48.33
N LYS A 79 -0.42 -3.89 -48.03
CA LYS A 79 0.65 -3.93 -49.04
C LYS A 79 1.01 -5.36 -49.46
N ASN A 80 0.80 -6.33 -48.57
CA ASN A 80 1.32 -7.70 -48.72
C ASN A 80 0.24 -8.77 -49.00
N SER A 81 -1.05 -8.46 -48.79
CA SER A 81 -2.17 -9.41 -48.94
C SER A 81 -3.38 -8.76 -49.64
N THR A 82 -4.14 -9.56 -50.40
CA THR A 82 -5.33 -9.08 -51.15
C THR A 82 -6.59 -8.92 -50.28
N SER A 83 -6.66 -9.64 -49.15
CA SER A 83 -7.78 -9.62 -48.18
C SER A 83 -7.24 -9.36 -46.78
N CYS A 84 -7.77 -8.35 -46.07
CA CYS A 84 -7.35 -7.96 -44.73
C CYS A 84 -8.58 -7.63 -43.88
N VAL A 85 -8.49 -7.90 -42.57
CA VAL A 85 -9.53 -7.52 -41.59
C VAL A 85 -9.17 -6.15 -41.00
N ALA A 86 -10.19 -5.31 -40.77
CA ALA A 86 -10.05 -3.95 -40.22
C ALA A 86 -9.12 -3.03 -41.06
N ARG A 87 -9.37 -2.95 -42.38
CA ARG A 87 -8.61 -2.09 -43.32
C ARG A 87 -8.50 -0.61 -42.91
N PHE A 88 -9.45 -0.11 -42.13
CA PHE A 88 -9.41 1.27 -41.62
C PHE A 88 -8.19 1.56 -40.72
N LEU A 89 -7.52 0.53 -40.18
CA LEU A 89 -6.29 0.65 -39.39
C LEU A 89 -5.02 0.85 -40.24
N GLY A 90 -5.14 0.90 -41.57
CA GLY A 90 -4.02 1.13 -42.48
C GLY A 90 -2.92 0.07 -42.32
N ARG A 91 -1.69 0.50 -42.07
CA ARG A 91 -0.51 -0.38 -41.90
C ARG A 91 -0.68 -1.42 -40.78
N LEU A 92 -1.56 -1.17 -39.82
CA LEU A 92 -1.87 -2.05 -38.68
C LEU A 92 -3.05 -3.01 -38.94
N SER A 93 -3.49 -3.19 -40.19
CA SER A 93 -4.58 -4.12 -40.51
C SER A 93 -4.18 -5.57 -40.23
N PHE A 94 -5.17 -6.39 -39.83
CA PHE A 94 -4.97 -7.79 -39.48
C PHE A 94 -5.08 -8.71 -40.71
N GLN A 95 -4.43 -9.87 -40.62
CA GLN A 95 -4.62 -10.93 -41.61
C GLN A 95 -6.05 -11.52 -41.54
N PRO A 96 -6.55 -12.14 -42.62
CA PRO A 96 -7.88 -12.73 -42.64
C PRO A 96 -8.00 -13.84 -41.60
N PHE A 97 -9.21 -14.03 -41.05
CA PHE A 97 -9.49 -15.07 -40.04
C PHE A 97 -9.15 -16.50 -40.49
N LYS A 98 -9.06 -16.74 -41.80
CA LYS A 98 -8.59 -18.02 -42.38
C LYS A 98 -7.11 -18.27 -42.15
N GLU A 99 -6.30 -17.21 -42.05
CA GLU A 99 -4.86 -17.27 -41.83
C GLU A 99 -4.51 -17.09 -40.36
N ASN A 100 -5.14 -16.13 -39.67
CA ASN A 100 -4.91 -15.90 -38.25
C ASN A 100 -6.24 -15.63 -37.50
N PRO A 101 -6.76 -16.61 -36.74
CA PRO A 101 -8.02 -16.45 -36.03
C PRO A 101 -7.93 -15.50 -34.83
N LEU A 102 -6.73 -15.14 -34.37
CA LEU A 102 -6.48 -14.37 -33.15
C LEU A 102 -6.44 -12.85 -33.38
N LEU A 103 -6.83 -12.37 -34.57
CA LEU A 103 -6.69 -10.98 -35.03
C LEU A 103 -5.24 -10.51 -34.92
N GLY A 104 -4.39 -10.96 -35.85
CA GLY A 104 -2.95 -10.75 -35.76
C GLY A 104 -2.21 -10.66 -37.09
N PRO A 105 -0.86 -10.63 -37.03
CA PRO A 105 0.02 -10.60 -38.19
C PRO A 105 0.12 -11.98 -38.87
N SER A 106 0.75 -12.04 -40.05
CA SER A 106 1.07 -13.32 -40.72
C SER A 106 2.24 -14.04 -40.02
N SER A 107 2.33 -15.36 -40.21
CA SER A 107 3.45 -16.16 -39.68
C SER A 107 4.81 -15.66 -40.18
N SER A 108 4.90 -15.25 -41.45
CA SER A 108 6.12 -14.67 -42.02
C SER A 108 6.55 -13.37 -41.33
N ALA A 109 5.59 -12.52 -40.92
CA ALA A 109 5.91 -11.30 -40.18
C ALA A 109 6.43 -11.63 -38.77
N LEU A 110 5.85 -12.62 -38.09
CA LEU A 110 6.32 -13.08 -36.78
C LEU A 110 7.73 -13.68 -36.87
N GLU A 111 8.01 -14.50 -37.90
CA GLU A 111 9.35 -15.03 -38.16
C GLU A 111 10.40 -13.94 -38.36
N LYS A 112 10.08 -12.90 -39.16
CA LYS A 112 10.98 -11.75 -39.36
C LYS A 112 11.25 -10.99 -38.06
N MET A 113 10.25 -10.91 -37.18
CA MET A 113 10.34 -10.21 -35.90
C MET A 113 11.04 -11.00 -34.80
N GLY A 114 11.36 -12.28 -35.04
CA GLY A 114 12.08 -13.11 -34.07
C GLY A 114 11.25 -14.21 -33.41
N ALA A 115 10.20 -14.71 -34.06
CA ALA A 115 9.49 -15.89 -33.59
C ALA A 115 10.43 -17.10 -33.48
N LEU A 116 10.13 -17.99 -32.55
CA LEU A 116 10.90 -19.20 -32.34
C LEU A 116 10.69 -20.15 -33.52
N ASP A 117 11.78 -20.51 -34.18
CA ASP A 117 11.85 -21.37 -35.35
C ASP A 117 13.09 -22.25 -35.18
N VAL A 118 12.89 -23.56 -35.01
CA VAL A 118 13.95 -24.50 -34.65
C VAL A 118 14.99 -24.60 -35.76
N GLY A 119 14.57 -24.58 -37.03
CA GLY A 119 15.47 -24.64 -38.17
C GLY A 119 16.44 -23.45 -38.19
N LYS A 120 15.97 -22.25 -37.86
CA LYS A 120 16.82 -21.05 -37.77
C LYS A 120 17.71 -21.05 -36.52
N VAL A 121 17.22 -21.56 -35.40
CA VAL A 121 18.01 -21.67 -34.16
C VAL A 121 19.18 -22.65 -34.33
N VAL A 122 18.90 -23.84 -34.89
CA VAL A 122 19.88 -24.93 -34.99
C VAL A 122 20.78 -24.76 -36.22
N HIS A 123 20.22 -24.53 -37.41
CA HIS A 123 21.00 -24.50 -38.65
C HIS A 123 21.54 -23.12 -39.02
N GLN A 124 20.88 -22.03 -38.59
CA GLN A 124 21.33 -20.66 -38.88
C GLN A 124 21.95 -19.97 -37.65
N HIS A 125 22.11 -20.71 -36.54
CA HIS A 125 22.69 -20.24 -35.28
C HIS A 125 21.98 -19.00 -34.69
N GLU A 126 20.69 -18.82 -34.95
CA GLU A 126 19.90 -17.69 -34.45
C GLU A 126 19.38 -17.92 -33.01
N GLY A 127 20.26 -18.27 -32.07
CA GLY A 127 19.90 -18.61 -30.69
C GLY A 127 19.20 -17.49 -29.90
N TRP A 128 19.33 -16.24 -30.35
CA TRP A 128 18.60 -15.09 -29.78
C TRP A 128 17.07 -15.25 -29.90
N ARG A 129 16.57 -16.08 -30.83
CA ARG A 129 15.14 -16.38 -31.00
C ARG A 129 14.49 -17.02 -29.79
N LEU A 130 15.26 -17.75 -28.97
CA LEU A 130 14.79 -18.35 -27.73
C LEU A 130 14.34 -17.31 -26.69
N ILE A 131 14.83 -16.07 -26.80
CA ILE A 131 14.47 -14.95 -25.92
C ILE A 131 13.47 -14.02 -26.61
N THR A 132 13.65 -13.72 -27.91
CA THR A 132 12.78 -12.75 -28.60
C THR A 132 11.35 -13.22 -28.76
N CYS A 133 11.12 -14.53 -28.90
CA CYS A 133 9.78 -15.11 -29.03
C CYS A 133 8.87 -14.80 -27.82
N MET A 134 9.45 -14.58 -26.63
CA MET A 134 8.74 -14.22 -25.40
C MET A 134 8.05 -12.85 -25.48
N TRP A 135 8.50 -11.98 -26.38
CA TRP A 135 8.01 -10.60 -26.51
C TRP A 135 7.03 -10.42 -27.68
N LEU A 136 6.84 -11.46 -28.48
CA LEU A 136 5.97 -11.47 -29.67
C LEU A 136 4.63 -12.10 -29.34
N HIS A 137 3.58 -11.67 -30.04
CA HIS A 137 2.24 -12.19 -29.81
C HIS A 137 1.54 -12.45 -31.14
N GLY A 138 0.90 -13.62 -31.23
CA GLY A 138 0.18 -14.06 -32.43
C GLY A 138 -1.09 -13.27 -32.77
N GLY A 139 -1.62 -12.42 -31.87
CA GLY A 139 -2.81 -11.63 -32.14
C GLY A 139 -3.32 -10.84 -30.93
N VAL A 140 -4.34 -10.00 -31.12
CA VAL A 140 -4.88 -9.10 -30.09
C VAL A 140 -5.45 -9.88 -28.90
N PHE A 141 -6.23 -10.93 -29.15
CA PHE A 141 -6.80 -11.74 -28.05
C PHE A 141 -5.71 -12.45 -27.24
N HIS A 142 -4.69 -12.95 -27.94
CA HIS A 142 -3.54 -13.58 -27.31
C HIS A 142 -2.73 -12.58 -26.46
N LEU A 143 -2.52 -11.36 -26.96
CA LEU A 143 -1.87 -10.28 -26.20
C LEU A 143 -2.67 -9.92 -24.95
N LEU A 144 -3.97 -9.65 -25.07
CA LEU A 144 -4.82 -9.25 -23.94
C LEU A 144 -4.84 -10.30 -22.82
N ALA A 145 -5.00 -11.57 -23.17
CA ALA A 145 -5.02 -12.67 -22.20
C ALA A 145 -3.69 -12.77 -21.43
N ASN A 146 -2.55 -12.66 -22.13
CA ASN A 146 -1.24 -12.68 -21.49
C ASN A 146 -1.01 -11.46 -20.59
N MET A 147 -1.32 -10.25 -21.08
CA MET A 147 -1.05 -9.01 -20.34
C MET A 147 -1.92 -8.90 -19.09
N LEU A 148 -3.20 -9.29 -19.15
CA LEU A 148 -4.07 -9.31 -17.97
C LEU A 148 -3.55 -10.29 -16.91
N SER A 149 -3.18 -11.49 -17.33
CA SER A 149 -2.63 -12.51 -16.42
C SER A 149 -1.30 -12.07 -15.80
N LEU A 150 -0.43 -11.43 -16.60
CA LEU A 150 0.85 -10.91 -16.15
C LEU A 150 0.68 -9.77 -15.13
N LEU A 151 -0.31 -8.89 -15.30
CA LEU A 151 -0.62 -7.85 -14.32
C LEU A 151 -1.12 -8.44 -13.00
N VAL A 152 -2.06 -9.39 -13.04
CA VAL A 152 -2.67 -9.98 -11.84
C VAL A 152 -1.64 -10.77 -11.02
N ILE A 153 -0.84 -11.60 -11.68
CA ILE A 153 0.12 -12.50 -11.02
C ILE A 153 1.45 -11.76 -10.74
N GLY A 154 1.96 -11.06 -11.75
CA GLY A 154 3.28 -10.45 -11.71
C GLY A 154 3.37 -9.30 -10.71
N ILE A 155 2.38 -8.41 -10.64
CA ILE A 155 2.41 -7.27 -9.71
C ILE A 155 2.47 -7.76 -8.26
N ARG A 156 1.68 -8.77 -7.92
CA ARG A 156 1.67 -9.36 -6.57
C ARG A 156 3.04 -9.93 -6.21
N LEU A 157 3.63 -10.72 -7.10
CA LEU A 157 4.95 -11.29 -6.88
C LEU A 157 6.05 -10.22 -6.79
N GLU A 158 6.01 -9.19 -7.64
CA GLU A 158 6.99 -8.10 -7.65
C GLU A 158 6.94 -7.29 -6.34
N GLN A 159 5.74 -6.98 -5.84
CA GLN A 159 5.56 -6.29 -4.56
C GLN A 159 6.14 -7.08 -3.39
N GLU A 160 6.02 -8.40 -3.41
CA GLU A 160 6.45 -9.28 -2.33
C GLU A 160 7.95 -9.61 -2.36
N PHE A 161 8.52 -9.90 -3.53
CA PHE A 161 9.88 -10.43 -3.66
C PHE A 161 10.87 -9.48 -4.34
N GLY A 162 10.38 -8.38 -4.92
CA GLY A 162 11.18 -7.35 -5.58
C GLY A 162 11.47 -7.62 -7.05
N PHE A 163 11.70 -6.53 -7.79
CA PHE A 163 11.80 -6.54 -9.25
C PHE A 163 12.95 -7.42 -9.80
N VAL A 164 14.11 -7.46 -9.14
CA VAL A 164 15.26 -8.25 -9.64
C VAL A 164 14.93 -9.76 -9.67
N ARG A 165 14.37 -10.28 -8.58
CA ARG A 165 14.08 -11.72 -8.45
C ARG A 165 12.97 -12.13 -9.39
N ILE A 166 11.91 -11.33 -9.47
CA ILE A 166 10.78 -11.62 -10.35
C ILE A 166 11.17 -11.43 -11.82
N GLY A 167 12.01 -10.44 -12.14
CA GLY A 167 12.56 -10.27 -13.48
C GLY A 167 13.41 -11.46 -13.94
N LEU A 168 14.33 -11.94 -13.09
CA LEU A 168 15.13 -13.14 -13.39
C LEU A 168 14.27 -14.39 -13.50
N LEU A 169 13.29 -14.56 -12.61
CA LEU A 169 12.35 -15.68 -12.67
C LEU A 169 11.56 -15.66 -13.98
N TYR A 170 11.03 -14.50 -14.39
CA TYR A 170 10.31 -14.33 -15.65
C TYR A 170 11.18 -14.66 -16.87
N LEU A 171 12.40 -14.13 -16.94
CA LEU A 171 13.30 -14.33 -18.09
C LEU A 171 13.78 -15.78 -18.21
N ILE A 172 14.26 -16.38 -17.11
CA ILE A 172 14.83 -17.73 -17.13
C ILE A 172 13.72 -18.76 -17.34
N SER A 173 12.54 -18.58 -16.73
CA SER A 173 11.43 -19.50 -16.96
C SER A 173 10.87 -19.42 -18.39
N GLY A 174 10.80 -18.21 -18.96
CA GLY A 174 10.46 -18.05 -20.37
C GLY A 174 11.46 -18.74 -21.29
N LEU A 175 12.77 -18.64 -21.02
CA LEU A 175 13.80 -19.39 -21.74
C LEU A 175 13.61 -20.91 -21.60
N GLY A 176 13.27 -21.40 -20.40
CA GLY A 176 12.96 -22.81 -20.16
C GLY A 176 11.75 -23.29 -20.98
N GLY A 177 10.73 -22.45 -21.12
CA GLY A 177 9.61 -22.68 -22.03
C GLY A 177 10.04 -22.76 -23.49
N SER A 178 10.83 -21.80 -23.97
CA SER A 178 11.34 -21.77 -25.35
C SER A 178 12.21 -22.99 -25.69
N VAL A 179 13.09 -23.41 -24.78
CA VAL A 179 13.94 -24.60 -24.98
C VAL A 179 13.09 -25.86 -25.07
N LEU A 180 12.12 -26.05 -24.16
CA LEU A 180 11.27 -27.23 -24.19
C LEU A 180 10.34 -27.24 -25.42
N SER A 181 9.80 -26.09 -25.81
CA SER A 181 9.04 -25.93 -27.05
C SER A 181 9.88 -26.33 -28.27
N ALA A 182 11.11 -25.83 -28.39
CA ALA A 182 11.99 -26.12 -29.52
C ALA A 182 12.41 -27.59 -29.62
N LEU A 183 12.42 -28.33 -28.51
CA LEU A 183 12.75 -29.75 -28.48
C LEU A 183 11.58 -30.67 -28.90
N PHE A 184 10.33 -30.21 -28.78
CA PHE A 184 9.13 -31.01 -29.05
C PHE A 184 8.29 -30.50 -30.23
N ILE A 185 8.48 -29.25 -30.66
CA ILE A 185 7.76 -28.62 -31.76
C ILE A 185 8.80 -28.08 -32.76
N GLN A 186 9.16 -28.90 -33.75
CA GLN A 186 10.14 -28.49 -34.78
C GLN A 186 9.52 -27.84 -36.02
N SER A 187 8.22 -28.05 -36.28
CA SER A 187 7.54 -27.65 -37.52
C SER A 187 6.71 -26.38 -37.45
N ASN A 188 6.47 -25.82 -36.26
CA ASN A 188 5.64 -24.63 -36.04
C ASN A 188 6.43 -23.50 -35.39
N ILE A 189 6.01 -22.27 -35.67
CA ILE A 189 6.55 -21.10 -34.99
C ILE A 189 5.89 -20.91 -33.62
N SER A 190 6.69 -20.59 -32.59
CA SER A 190 6.19 -20.30 -31.25
C SER A 190 6.43 -18.84 -30.85
N VAL A 191 5.42 -18.22 -30.24
CA VAL A 191 5.43 -16.82 -29.78
C VAL A 191 4.57 -16.67 -28.53
N GLY A 192 4.97 -15.79 -27.61
CA GLY A 192 4.15 -15.38 -26.47
C GLY A 192 4.89 -15.34 -25.15
N ALA A 193 4.44 -14.44 -24.27
CA ALA A 193 4.91 -14.35 -22.89
C ALA A 193 4.44 -15.50 -21.98
N SER A 194 3.62 -16.42 -22.51
CA SER A 194 2.88 -17.41 -21.74
C SER A 194 3.79 -18.43 -21.03
N GLY A 195 4.92 -18.82 -21.61
CA GLY A 195 5.92 -19.66 -20.92
C GLY A 195 6.45 -19.01 -19.63
N ALA A 196 6.76 -17.71 -19.68
CA ALA A 196 7.20 -16.96 -18.49
C ALA A 196 6.07 -16.75 -17.46
N LEU A 197 4.83 -16.58 -17.93
CA LEU A 197 3.64 -16.49 -17.08
C LEU A 197 3.41 -17.80 -16.29
N PHE A 198 3.48 -18.94 -16.97
CA PHE A 198 3.43 -20.25 -16.31
C PHE A 198 4.62 -20.46 -15.38
N GLY A 199 5.77 -19.88 -15.68
CA GLY A 199 6.90 -19.81 -14.77
C GLY A 199 6.61 -19.05 -13.47
N LEU A 200 5.90 -17.92 -13.54
CA LEU A 200 5.44 -17.21 -12.34
C LEU A 200 4.47 -18.06 -11.51
N LEU A 201 3.55 -18.80 -12.15
CA LEU A 201 2.64 -19.74 -11.48
C LEU A 201 3.39 -20.91 -10.81
N GLY A 202 4.40 -21.47 -11.48
CA GLY A 202 5.29 -22.48 -10.90
C GLY A 202 6.03 -21.94 -9.68
N GLY A 203 6.54 -20.71 -9.75
CA GLY A 203 7.17 -20.02 -8.63
C GLY A 203 6.23 -19.85 -7.44
N MET A 204 4.96 -19.46 -7.68
CA MET A 204 3.94 -19.37 -6.63
C MET A 204 3.67 -20.71 -5.94
N LEU A 205 3.66 -21.81 -6.68
CA LEU A 205 3.46 -23.14 -6.10
C LEU A 205 4.63 -23.53 -5.18
N SER A 206 5.87 -23.28 -5.62
CA SER A 206 7.06 -23.53 -4.79
C SER A 206 7.11 -22.66 -3.55
N GLU A 207 6.68 -21.41 -3.64
CA GLU A 207 6.53 -20.50 -2.52
C GLU A 207 5.55 -21.07 -1.47
N LEU A 208 4.38 -21.51 -1.93
CA LEU A 208 3.34 -22.10 -1.09
C LEU A 208 3.84 -23.37 -0.38
N ILE A 209 4.58 -24.24 -1.08
CA ILE A 209 5.16 -25.46 -0.52
C ILE A 209 6.27 -25.13 0.50
N THR A 210 7.16 -24.19 0.16
CA THR A 210 8.30 -23.80 1.01
C THR A 210 7.83 -23.15 2.32
N ASN A 211 6.72 -22.41 2.25
CA ASN A 211 6.14 -21.61 3.33
C ASN A 211 4.82 -22.19 3.87
N TRP A 212 4.59 -23.50 3.70
CA TRP A 212 3.35 -24.22 4.05
C TRP A 212 2.79 -23.90 5.45
N THR A 213 3.67 -23.64 6.41
CA THR A 213 3.31 -23.35 7.81
C THR A 213 2.67 -21.98 8.03
N ILE A 214 2.79 -21.03 7.09
CA ILE A 214 2.30 -19.64 7.23
C ILE A 214 0.81 -19.51 6.82
N TYR A 215 0.31 -20.39 5.95
CA TYR A 215 -1.04 -20.28 5.40
C TYR A 215 -2.10 -20.88 6.33
N ALA A 216 -3.16 -20.14 6.63
CA ALA A 216 -4.27 -20.59 7.50
C ALA A 216 -5.11 -21.71 6.86
N ASN A 217 -5.46 -21.58 5.57
CA ASN A 217 -6.27 -22.55 4.81
C ASN A 217 -5.44 -23.23 3.71
N LYS A 218 -4.48 -24.06 4.13
CA LYS A 218 -3.39 -24.63 3.29
C LYS A 218 -3.90 -25.45 2.10
N VAL A 219 -4.86 -26.33 2.36
CA VAL A 219 -5.41 -27.26 1.36
C VAL A 219 -6.25 -26.51 0.32
N ALA A 220 -7.03 -25.52 0.74
CA ALA A 220 -7.84 -24.72 -0.17
C ALA A 220 -6.96 -23.90 -1.12
N ALA A 221 -5.93 -23.22 -0.60
CA ALA A 221 -5.00 -22.43 -1.42
C ALA A 221 -4.25 -23.30 -2.46
N LEU A 222 -3.77 -24.48 -2.04
CA LEU A 222 -3.13 -25.44 -2.93
C LEU A 222 -4.09 -25.95 -4.01
N LEU A 223 -5.30 -26.35 -3.63
CA LEU A 223 -6.29 -26.93 -4.54
C LEU A 223 -6.78 -25.89 -5.56
N THR A 224 -7.00 -24.63 -5.14
CA THR A 224 -7.31 -23.54 -6.06
C THR A 224 -6.18 -23.29 -7.05
N LEU A 225 -4.92 -23.24 -6.60
CA LEU A 225 -3.78 -23.01 -7.49
C LEU A 225 -3.60 -24.16 -8.49
N VAL A 226 -3.74 -25.41 -8.04
CA VAL A 226 -3.68 -26.60 -8.91
C VAL A 226 -4.82 -26.59 -9.93
N ILE A 227 -6.04 -26.22 -9.54
CA ILE A 227 -7.17 -26.08 -10.48
C ILE A 227 -6.88 -25.01 -11.53
N ILE A 228 -6.35 -23.85 -11.12
CA ILE A 228 -6.00 -22.78 -12.07
C ILE A 228 -4.94 -23.28 -13.07
N ILE A 229 -3.90 -23.96 -12.60
CA ILE A 229 -2.86 -24.53 -13.46
C ILE A 229 -3.46 -25.55 -14.43
N ALA A 230 -4.31 -26.46 -13.93
CA ALA A 230 -4.94 -27.49 -14.73
C ALA A 230 -5.89 -26.92 -15.80
N ILE A 231 -6.69 -25.91 -15.46
CA ILE A 231 -7.57 -25.22 -16.41
C ILE A 231 -6.74 -24.55 -17.50
N ASN A 232 -5.67 -23.82 -17.15
CA ASN A 232 -4.85 -23.13 -18.14
C ASN A 232 -4.12 -24.11 -19.08
N LEU A 233 -3.64 -25.25 -18.56
CA LEU A 233 -3.03 -26.30 -19.37
C LEU A 233 -4.03 -27.03 -20.27
N ALA A 234 -5.26 -27.24 -19.79
CA ALA A 234 -6.36 -27.83 -20.57
C ALA A 234 -6.79 -26.92 -21.74
N VAL A 235 -6.76 -25.60 -21.55
CA VAL A 235 -7.02 -24.63 -22.63
C VAL A 235 -5.96 -24.73 -23.74
N GLY A 236 -4.72 -25.10 -23.41
CA GLY A 236 -3.66 -25.25 -24.42
C GLY A 236 -3.74 -26.50 -25.30
N ILE A 237 -4.78 -27.34 -25.13
CA ILE A 237 -5.13 -28.41 -26.09
C ILE A 237 -5.76 -27.83 -27.38
N LEU A 238 -6.11 -26.54 -27.37
CA LEU A 238 -6.61 -25.83 -28.54
C LEU A 238 -5.50 -25.63 -29.59
N PRO A 239 -5.83 -25.71 -30.90
CA PRO A 239 -4.86 -25.48 -31.96
C PRO A 239 -4.22 -24.09 -31.86
N HIS A 240 -2.94 -23.99 -32.21
CA HIS A 240 -2.11 -22.79 -32.12
C HIS A 240 -1.70 -22.34 -30.70
N VAL A 241 -1.93 -23.16 -29.66
CA VAL A 241 -1.40 -22.94 -28.32
C VAL A 241 -0.23 -23.90 -28.04
N ASP A 242 0.87 -23.36 -27.53
CA ASP A 242 2.08 -24.11 -27.26
C ASP A 242 2.12 -24.60 -25.80
N ASN A 243 1.63 -25.82 -25.58
CA ASN A 243 1.61 -26.43 -24.25
C ASN A 243 3.00 -26.87 -23.77
N PHE A 244 3.96 -27.13 -24.67
CA PHE A 244 5.33 -27.46 -24.27
C PHE A 244 6.05 -26.23 -23.71
N ALA A 245 5.81 -25.04 -24.26
CA ALA A 245 6.28 -23.79 -23.68
C ALA A 245 5.69 -23.55 -22.27
N HIS A 246 4.40 -23.87 -22.05
CA HIS A 246 3.76 -23.73 -20.74
C HIS A 246 4.34 -24.70 -19.71
N ILE A 247 4.53 -25.96 -20.09
CA ILE A 247 5.11 -27.00 -19.21
C ILE A 247 6.57 -26.67 -18.87
N GLY A 248 7.37 -26.30 -19.87
CA GLY A 248 8.78 -25.96 -19.68
C GLY A 248 8.95 -24.70 -18.84
N GLY A 249 8.10 -23.70 -19.07
CA GLY A 249 8.02 -22.50 -18.25
C GLY A 249 7.62 -22.79 -16.81
N PHE A 250 6.57 -23.59 -16.60
CA PHE A 250 6.12 -23.99 -15.27
C PHE A 250 7.18 -24.78 -14.50
N LEU A 251 7.81 -25.78 -15.11
CA LEU A 251 8.80 -26.63 -14.45
C LEU A 251 10.05 -25.82 -14.05
N SER A 252 10.55 -25.00 -14.98
CA SER A 252 11.68 -24.11 -14.69
C SER A 252 11.31 -23.07 -13.62
N GLY A 253 10.14 -22.45 -13.71
CA GLY A 253 9.63 -21.52 -12.70
C GLY A 253 9.42 -22.14 -11.32
N PHE A 254 8.94 -23.38 -11.25
CA PHE A 254 8.80 -24.16 -10.02
C PHE A 254 10.16 -24.39 -9.35
N LEU A 255 11.16 -24.85 -10.09
CA LEU A 255 12.52 -25.02 -9.55
C LEU A 255 13.15 -23.68 -9.14
N LEU A 256 13.00 -22.63 -9.97
CA LEU A 256 13.46 -21.28 -9.67
C LEU A 256 12.77 -20.67 -8.45
N GLY A 257 11.52 -21.08 -8.16
CA GLY A 257 10.80 -20.69 -6.95
C GLY A 257 11.53 -21.10 -5.68
N PHE A 258 12.07 -22.31 -5.61
CA PHE A 258 12.90 -22.76 -4.48
C PHE A 258 14.24 -22.02 -4.39
N VAL A 259 14.73 -21.47 -5.51
CA VAL A 259 15.99 -20.71 -5.58
C VAL A 259 15.80 -19.24 -5.18
N PHE A 260 14.81 -18.55 -5.76
CA PHE A 260 14.64 -17.10 -5.65
C PHE A 260 13.59 -16.67 -4.62
N LEU A 261 12.59 -17.50 -4.34
CA LEU A 261 11.46 -17.16 -3.46
C LEU A 261 11.60 -17.73 -2.04
N ILE A 262 12.78 -18.22 -1.67
CA ILE A 262 13.08 -18.71 -0.32
C ILE A 262 12.97 -17.57 0.71
N ARG A 263 12.12 -17.76 1.73
CA ARG A 263 11.96 -16.82 2.85
C ARG A 263 12.80 -17.28 4.04
N PRO A 264 13.50 -16.35 4.73
CA PRO A 264 14.19 -16.67 5.97
C PRO A 264 13.20 -17.11 7.05
N GLN A 265 13.65 -17.95 7.98
CA GLN A 265 12.83 -18.36 9.12
C GLN A 265 12.34 -17.16 9.93
N PHE A 266 11.11 -17.26 10.45
CA PHE A 266 10.58 -16.29 11.40
C PHE A 266 11.48 -16.24 12.64
N GLY A 267 11.94 -15.06 13.02
CA GLY A 267 12.92 -14.87 14.11
C GLY A 267 14.40 -14.84 13.68
N TRP A 268 14.73 -15.07 12.40
CA TRP A 268 16.10 -14.88 11.92
C TRP A 268 16.47 -13.40 11.81
N VAL A 269 17.56 -12.99 12.47
CA VAL A 269 18.11 -11.63 12.43
C VAL A 269 19.38 -11.62 11.59
N ASN A 270 19.45 -10.69 10.64
CA ASN A 270 20.64 -10.52 9.81
C ASN A 270 21.75 -9.84 10.62
N GLN A 271 22.90 -10.52 10.81
CA GLN A 271 24.05 -10.03 11.58
C GLN A 271 24.58 -8.66 11.14
N ARG A 272 24.41 -8.26 9.86
CA ARG A 272 24.79 -6.92 9.39
C ARG A 272 23.92 -5.78 9.95
N TYR A 273 22.72 -6.10 10.42
CA TYR A 273 21.80 -5.17 11.08
C TYR A 273 21.62 -5.51 12.56
N ALA A 274 22.41 -6.46 13.08
CA ALA A 274 22.44 -6.75 14.49
C ALA A 274 23.17 -5.60 15.21
N PRO A 275 22.65 -5.10 16.34
CA PRO A 275 23.36 -4.10 17.14
C PRO A 275 24.75 -4.63 17.54
N ALA A 276 25.75 -3.74 17.62
CA ALA A 276 27.06 -4.10 18.17
C ALA A 276 26.88 -4.63 19.61
N GLY A 277 27.21 -5.91 19.84
CA GLY A 277 26.95 -6.63 21.10
C GLY A 277 26.11 -7.92 20.96
N TYR A 278 25.60 -8.26 19.77
CA TYR A 278 24.87 -9.52 19.52
C TYR A 278 25.82 -10.73 19.52
N SER A 279 25.99 -11.39 20.66
CA SER A 279 26.76 -12.64 20.79
C SER A 279 25.95 -13.87 20.38
N SER A 280 26.45 -14.60 19.38
CA SER A 280 25.85 -15.75 18.70
C SER A 280 26.03 -17.06 19.48
N THR A 281 25.13 -17.40 20.39
CA THR A 281 25.10 -18.76 21.00
C THR A 281 23.79 -19.52 20.79
N SER A 282 22.81 -18.93 20.11
CA SER A 282 21.54 -19.60 19.76
C SER A 282 20.95 -19.01 18.47
N SER A 283 21.73 -18.97 17.39
CA SER A 283 21.22 -18.53 16.08
C SER A 283 20.30 -19.59 15.50
N THR A 284 18.99 -19.32 15.41
CA THR A 284 18.12 -20.08 14.51
C THR A 284 18.69 -19.95 13.10
N PRO A 285 18.92 -21.05 12.36
CA PRO A 285 19.52 -20.98 11.04
C PRO A 285 18.59 -20.19 10.11
N LYS A 286 19.19 -19.38 9.22
CA LYS A 286 18.46 -18.52 8.27
C LYS A 286 17.37 -19.26 7.50
N PHE A 287 17.63 -20.52 7.16
CA PHE A 287 16.73 -21.40 6.44
C PHE A 287 16.64 -22.75 7.15
N LYS A 288 15.49 -23.42 7.07
CA LYS A 288 15.32 -24.79 7.59
C LYS A 288 16.12 -25.77 6.71
N ALA A 289 16.54 -26.90 7.28
CA ALA A 289 17.32 -27.91 6.54
C ALA A 289 16.64 -28.34 5.22
N TYR A 290 15.33 -28.57 5.23
CA TYR A 290 14.58 -28.91 4.01
C TYR A 290 14.60 -27.78 2.95
N GLN A 291 14.61 -26.51 3.37
CA GLN A 291 14.67 -25.38 2.44
C GLN A 291 16.05 -25.31 1.76
N CYS A 292 17.13 -25.58 2.51
CA CYS A 292 18.48 -25.69 1.93
C CYS A 292 18.61 -26.88 0.97
N ILE A 293 18.05 -28.05 1.34
CA ILE A 293 18.08 -29.25 0.49
C ILE A 293 17.31 -28.98 -0.81
N LEU A 294 16.10 -28.44 -0.74
CA LEU A 294 15.30 -28.09 -1.92
C LEU A 294 15.99 -27.03 -2.77
N TRP A 295 16.68 -26.06 -2.16
CA TRP A 295 17.46 -25.04 -2.86
C TRP A 295 18.62 -25.64 -3.66
N VAL A 296 19.47 -26.48 -3.04
CA VAL A 296 20.61 -27.14 -3.72
C VAL A 296 20.11 -28.08 -4.81
N LEU A 297 19.13 -28.92 -4.50
CA LEU A 297 18.57 -29.89 -5.46
C LEU A 297 17.97 -29.18 -6.67
N SER A 298 17.18 -28.12 -6.45
CA SER A 298 16.56 -27.36 -7.55
C SER A 298 17.61 -26.66 -8.42
N LEU A 299 18.69 -26.15 -7.82
CA LEU A 299 19.79 -25.53 -8.56
C LEU A 299 20.53 -26.54 -9.45
N ILE A 300 20.83 -27.74 -8.93
CA ILE A 300 21.46 -28.81 -9.71
C ILE A 300 20.55 -29.24 -10.87
N LEU A 301 19.26 -29.47 -10.58
CA LEU A 301 18.29 -29.87 -11.60
C LEU A 301 18.12 -28.81 -12.70
N LEU A 302 18.14 -27.52 -12.35
CA LEU A 302 18.10 -26.43 -13.32
C LEU A 302 19.35 -26.42 -14.20
N ILE A 303 20.56 -26.48 -13.62
CA ILE A 303 21.81 -26.44 -14.39
C ILE A 303 21.90 -27.65 -15.33
N VAL A 304 21.64 -28.85 -14.82
CA VAL A 304 21.66 -30.08 -15.62
C VAL A 304 20.57 -30.03 -16.70
N GLY A 305 19.35 -29.66 -16.33
CA GLY A 305 18.21 -29.60 -17.25
C GLY A 305 18.43 -28.62 -18.40
N PHE A 306 18.90 -27.40 -18.11
CA PHE A 306 19.22 -26.42 -19.16
C PHE A 306 20.41 -26.85 -20.02
N THR A 307 21.45 -27.42 -19.42
CA THR A 307 22.63 -27.88 -20.18
C THR A 307 22.26 -29.02 -21.12
N VAL A 308 21.54 -30.03 -20.63
CA VAL A 308 21.08 -31.16 -21.45
C VAL A 308 20.11 -30.68 -22.52
N GLY A 309 19.11 -29.87 -22.17
CA GLY A 309 18.13 -29.34 -23.12
C GLY A 309 18.77 -28.51 -24.22
N LEU A 310 19.73 -27.64 -23.89
CA LEU A 310 20.42 -26.81 -24.88
C LEU A 310 21.36 -27.64 -25.76
N VAL A 311 22.06 -28.64 -25.21
CA VAL A 311 22.90 -29.56 -25.99
C VAL A 311 22.07 -30.38 -26.96
N LEU A 312 20.94 -30.93 -26.53
CA LEU A 312 20.02 -31.67 -27.41
C LEU A 312 19.46 -30.78 -28.51
N LEU A 313 19.05 -29.55 -28.15
CA LEU A 313 18.55 -28.58 -29.11
C LEU A 313 19.61 -28.22 -30.16
N LEU A 314 20.84 -27.90 -29.73
CA LEU A 314 21.93 -27.55 -30.65
C LEU A 314 22.41 -28.73 -31.50
N ARG A 315 22.12 -29.98 -31.09
CA ARG A 315 22.33 -31.19 -31.92
C ARG A 315 21.21 -31.44 -32.92
N GLY A 316 20.09 -30.72 -32.82
CA GLY A 316 18.93 -30.89 -33.69
C GLY A 316 18.08 -32.11 -33.36
N GLU A 317 18.17 -32.64 -32.14
CA GLU A 317 17.38 -33.80 -31.71
C GLU A 317 15.90 -33.41 -31.52
N ASP A 318 14.97 -34.19 -32.10
CA ASP A 318 13.52 -34.05 -31.86
C ASP A 318 13.08 -35.04 -30.77
N LEU A 319 12.66 -34.53 -29.62
CA LEU A 319 12.15 -35.38 -28.53
C LEU A 319 10.75 -35.94 -28.83
N ASN A 320 10.02 -35.37 -29.80
CA ASN A 320 8.74 -35.90 -30.22
C ASN A 320 8.89 -37.27 -30.91
N ASP A 321 10.02 -37.53 -31.58
CA ASP A 321 10.33 -38.84 -32.19
C ASP A 321 10.46 -39.97 -31.15
N HIS A 322 10.78 -39.61 -29.92
CA HIS A 322 10.91 -40.54 -28.80
C HIS A 322 9.63 -40.70 -27.97
N CYS A 323 8.53 -40.03 -28.35
CA CYS A 323 7.28 -40.03 -27.58
C CYS A 323 6.04 -40.08 -28.48
N SER A 324 5.47 -41.28 -28.63
CA SER A 324 4.32 -41.55 -29.52
C SER A 324 2.98 -40.91 -29.09
N TRP A 325 2.92 -40.20 -27.96
CA TRP A 325 1.70 -39.55 -27.47
C TRP A 325 1.89 -38.04 -27.23
N CYS A 326 3.12 -37.54 -27.34
CA CYS A 326 3.47 -36.15 -26.99
C CYS A 326 2.78 -35.14 -27.93
N HIS A 327 2.51 -35.50 -29.18
CA HIS A 327 1.75 -34.65 -30.10
C HIS A 327 0.32 -34.33 -29.62
N TYR A 328 -0.29 -35.20 -28.81
CA TYR A 328 -1.62 -34.96 -28.23
C TYR A 328 -1.61 -33.95 -27.08
N LEU A 329 -0.46 -33.60 -26.51
CA LEU A 329 -0.36 -32.60 -25.46
C LEU A 329 -0.62 -31.18 -25.97
N SER A 330 -0.26 -30.88 -27.22
CA SER A 330 -0.45 -29.54 -27.82
C SER A 330 -1.68 -29.46 -28.72
N CYS A 331 -2.19 -30.58 -29.22
CA CYS A 331 -3.42 -30.58 -30.01
C CYS A 331 -4.10 -31.96 -30.02
N VAL A 332 -5.38 -32.00 -29.62
CA VAL A 332 -6.22 -33.20 -29.78
C VAL A 332 -7.17 -33.00 -30.97
N PRO A 333 -7.14 -33.85 -32.01
CA PRO A 333 -8.01 -33.70 -33.17
C PRO A 333 -9.47 -33.97 -32.77
N THR A 334 -10.39 -33.11 -33.22
CA THR A 334 -11.84 -33.26 -32.97
C THR A 334 -12.62 -33.07 -34.26
N SER A 335 -13.94 -33.34 -34.24
CA SER A 335 -14.81 -33.08 -35.40
C SER A 335 -14.87 -31.59 -35.82
N ARG A 336 -14.34 -30.66 -35.00
CA ARG A 336 -14.34 -29.22 -35.26
C ARG A 336 -12.97 -28.64 -35.66
N TRP A 337 -11.86 -29.37 -35.50
CA TRP A 337 -10.52 -28.90 -35.88
C TRP A 337 -9.51 -30.06 -36.09
N SER A 338 -8.52 -29.83 -36.96
CA SER A 338 -7.44 -30.77 -37.29
C SER A 338 -6.10 -30.28 -36.73
N CYS A 339 -5.23 -31.21 -36.33
CA CYS A 339 -3.89 -30.94 -35.81
C CYS A 339 -2.77 -31.05 -36.87
N ASN A 340 -3.11 -31.40 -38.12
CA ASN A 340 -2.13 -31.50 -39.20
C ASN A 340 -1.88 -30.14 -39.86
N THR A 341 -0.64 -29.69 -39.83
CA THR A 341 -0.15 -28.53 -40.59
C THR A 341 1.03 -28.98 -41.44
N GLN A 342 0.84 -29.12 -42.75
CA GLN A 342 1.97 -29.26 -43.68
C GLN A 342 2.45 -27.85 -44.10
N PRO A 343 3.77 -27.65 -44.26
CA PRO A 343 4.30 -26.40 -44.81
C PRO A 343 3.88 -26.29 -46.28
N ILE A 344 3.18 -25.21 -46.62
CA ILE A 344 2.86 -24.88 -48.01
C ILE A 344 4.14 -24.29 -48.64
N SER A 345 5.00 -25.14 -49.20
CA SER A 345 6.08 -24.67 -50.09
C SER A 345 5.55 -24.56 -51.51
N CYS A 346 5.49 -23.34 -52.04
CA CYS A 346 5.29 -23.09 -53.46
C CYS A 346 6.62 -23.26 -54.21
N GLN A 347 6.91 -24.44 -54.75
CA GLN A 347 7.76 -24.62 -55.95
C GLN A 347 7.71 -26.08 -56.42
N ASP A 348 6.93 -26.34 -57.47
CA ASP A 348 7.45 -26.93 -58.72
C ASP A 348 6.33 -26.96 -59.78
N MET A 349 6.31 -25.91 -60.61
CA MET A 349 5.81 -26.00 -61.97
C MET A 349 6.99 -26.39 -62.86
N ALA A 350 7.06 -27.64 -63.32
CA ALA A 350 7.67 -27.98 -64.61
C ALA A 350 7.44 -29.44 -65.05
N VAL A 351 6.68 -29.57 -66.15
CA VAL A 351 7.04 -30.37 -67.35
C VAL A 351 6.71 -31.89 -67.38
N ARG A 352 5.59 -32.15 -68.07
CA ARG A 352 5.34 -33.07 -69.22
C ARG A 352 5.28 -34.61 -69.06
N VAL A 353 4.07 -35.09 -69.43
CA VAL A 353 3.74 -36.11 -70.48
C VAL A 353 3.92 -37.58 -70.03
N VAL A 354 2.90 -38.46 -70.02
CA VAL A 354 2.13 -39.00 -71.17
C VAL A 354 0.75 -39.59 -70.74
N ASN A 355 -0.26 -39.31 -71.59
CA ASN A 355 -1.54 -40.00 -71.90
C ASN A 355 -2.70 -40.15 -70.90
N GLY A 356 -3.87 -39.66 -71.34
CA GLY A 356 -5.18 -40.19 -70.94
C GLY A 356 -6.33 -39.17 -70.97
N THR A 357 -6.84 -38.90 -72.17
CA THR A 357 -8.16 -38.34 -72.53
C THR A 357 -9.23 -38.10 -71.44
N GLY A 358 -9.87 -36.91 -71.46
CA GLY A 358 -11.32 -36.78 -71.20
C GLY A 358 -11.85 -35.69 -70.24
N ILE A 359 -12.07 -34.48 -70.78
CA ILE A 359 -13.29 -33.62 -70.70
C ILE A 359 -14.10 -33.48 -69.36
N PHE A 360 -14.03 -32.24 -68.81
CA PHE A 360 -15.06 -31.32 -68.26
C PHE A 360 -15.87 -31.55 -66.94
N ARG A 361 -15.91 -30.41 -66.20
CA ARG A 361 -17.06 -29.68 -65.56
C ARG A 361 -17.35 -29.81 -64.04
N CYS A 362 -17.02 -28.70 -63.36
CA CYS A 362 -17.84 -27.78 -62.54
C CYS A 362 -18.77 -28.21 -61.38
N CYS A 363 -18.92 -27.22 -60.48
CA CYS A 363 -20.02 -26.91 -59.53
C CYS A 363 -19.97 -27.69 -58.19
N GLY A 364 -20.07 -27.08 -57.01
CA GLY A 364 -20.93 -25.94 -56.62
C GLY A 364 -22.27 -26.49 -56.13
N VAL A 365 -22.71 -26.09 -54.92
CA VAL A 365 -24.12 -25.93 -54.45
C VAL A 365 -24.19 -25.95 -52.90
N SER A 366 -24.73 -24.88 -52.33
CA SER A 366 -25.34 -24.73 -50.99
C SER A 366 -26.85 -25.11 -51.06
N PRO A 367 -27.69 -24.84 -50.06
CA PRO A 367 -27.91 -25.37 -48.70
C PRO A 367 -29.26 -26.20 -48.68
N PRO A 368 -30.06 -26.40 -47.59
CA PRO A 368 -30.81 -25.33 -46.89
C PRO A 368 -31.12 -25.55 -45.38
N VAL A 369 -31.81 -24.54 -44.87
CA VAL A 369 -32.35 -24.24 -43.53
C VAL A 369 -33.60 -25.08 -43.20
N THR A 370 -33.85 -25.41 -41.92
CA THR A 370 -35.11 -25.19 -41.14
C THR A 370 -35.43 -26.26 -40.07
N ALA A 371 -35.86 -25.74 -38.91
CA ALA A 371 -37.03 -26.14 -38.12
C ALA A 371 -37.03 -27.36 -37.16
N LEU A 372 -37.16 -26.98 -35.87
CA LEU A 372 -38.18 -27.39 -34.89
C LEU A 372 -38.18 -28.79 -34.23
N ARG A 373 -38.15 -28.70 -32.89
CA ARG A 373 -39.02 -29.31 -31.86
C ARG A 373 -38.78 -30.75 -31.36
N CYS A 374 -38.76 -30.78 -30.03
CA CYS A 374 -39.06 -31.89 -29.13
C CYS A 374 -40.35 -32.65 -29.46
N CYS A 375 -40.30 -33.98 -29.29
CA CYS A 375 -41.24 -34.86 -28.59
C CYS A 375 -40.52 -36.22 -28.43
N VAL A 376 -40.26 -36.77 -27.22
CA VAL A 376 -41.19 -37.41 -26.28
C VAL A 376 -41.79 -38.73 -26.82
N HIS A 377 -41.33 -39.86 -26.25
CA HIS A 377 -42.06 -41.08 -25.78
C HIS A 377 -41.22 -42.37 -25.93
N GLN A 378 -40.93 -43.06 -24.81
CA GLN A 378 -41.54 -44.34 -24.35
C GLN A 378 -41.05 -45.57 -25.16
N HIS A 379 -40.75 -46.76 -24.64
CA HIS A 379 -41.19 -47.48 -23.43
C HIS A 379 -40.28 -48.73 -23.20
N LYS A 380 -40.13 -49.15 -21.93
CA LYS A 380 -40.08 -50.55 -21.35
C LYS A 380 -39.19 -51.63 -22.02
N SER A 381 -38.14 -52.16 -21.36
CA SER A 381 -38.09 -53.10 -20.21
C SER A 381 -38.25 -54.59 -20.57
N VAL A 382 -37.17 -55.39 -20.45
CA VAL A 382 -37.20 -56.83 -20.06
C VAL A 382 -35.96 -57.16 -19.20
N HIS A 383 -36.22 -57.93 -18.13
CA HIS A 383 -35.35 -58.51 -17.08
C HIS A 383 -34.28 -59.54 -17.61
N PHE A 384 -33.24 -60.00 -16.90
CA PHE A 384 -33.21 -60.71 -15.59
C PHE A 384 -31.75 -60.91 -15.06
N HIS A 385 -31.59 -60.89 -13.72
CA HIS A 385 -30.59 -61.51 -12.79
C HIS A 385 -29.07 -61.56 -13.10
N SER A 386 -28.14 -61.60 -12.14
CA SER A 386 -28.04 -61.35 -10.69
C SER A 386 -26.57 -61.64 -10.31
N SER A 387 -25.91 -60.82 -9.47
CA SER A 387 -25.13 -61.29 -8.31
C SER A 387 -24.33 -60.14 -7.65
N THR A 388 -24.68 -59.94 -6.37
CA THR A 388 -23.84 -59.60 -5.20
C THR A 388 -22.98 -58.33 -5.14
N ARG A 389 -23.44 -57.43 -4.24
CA ARG A 389 -22.74 -56.78 -3.10
C ARG A 389 -21.62 -55.77 -3.44
N TYR A 390 -21.55 -54.54 -2.93
CA TYR A 390 -22.33 -53.78 -1.95
C TYR A 390 -22.06 -52.29 -2.29
N SER A 391 -23.10 -51.50 -2.54
CA SER A 391 -23.03 -50.04 -2.45
C SER A 391 -23.81 -49.62 -1.21
N MET A 392 -23.33 -48.59 -0.51
CA MET A 392 -24.20 -47.80 0.37
C MET A 392 -23.95 -46.33 0.07
N ALA A 393 -24.53 -45.89 -1.03
CA ALA A 393 -24.87 -44.49 -1.29
C ALA A 393 -26.38 -44.43 -1.50
N ARG A 394 -27.11 -43.99 -0.45
CA ARG A 394 -28.34 -43.18 -0.48
C ARG A 394 -29.10 -43.33 0.84
N ARG A 395 -28.93 -42.33 1.71
CA ARG A 395 -30.02 -41.62 2.39
C ARG A 395 -29.43 -40.43 3.14
N LEU A 396 -29.30 -39.31 2.43
CA LEU A 396 -29.68 -38.00 2.95
C LEU A 396 -29.86 -37.06 1.76
N HIS A 397 -30.97 -37.23 1.05
CA HIS A 397 -31.58 -36.10 0.35
C HIS A 397 -32.40 -35.35 1.40
N CYS A 398 -32.30 -34.02 1.39
CA CYS A 398 -32.87 -33.07 2.35
C CYS A 398 -32.07 -32.85 3.65
N ARG A 399 -30.87 -32.27 3.52
CA ARG A 399 -30.32 -31.16 4.34
C ARG A 399 -28.85 -30.93 3.97
N LEU A 400 -28.58 -30.53 2.72
CA LEU A 400 -27.26 -30.02 2.31
C LEU A 400 -27.39 -28.96 1.20
N ILE A 401 -28.45 -28.15 1.29
CA ILE A 401 -28.62 -26.89 0.55
C ILE A 401 -29.13 -25.87 1.58
N SER A 402 -28.33 -25.60 2.61
CA SER A 402 -28.57 -24.48 3.55
C SER A 402 -27.30 -24.06 4.31
N PHE A 403 -26.11 -24.17 3.70
CA PHE A 403 -24.85 -23.74 4.35
C PHE A 403 -23.93 -22.94 3.42
N LEU A 404 -24.51 -22.19 2.48
CA LEU A 404 -23.79 -21.24 1.61
C LEU A 404 -24.53 -19.91 1.42
N HIS A 405 -25.44 -19.56 2.35
CA HIS A 405 -26.00 -18.21 2.47
C HIS A 405 -26.15 -17.83 3.94
N GLY A 406 -25.18 -17.05 4.42
CA GLY A 406 -25.22 -16.38 5.71
C GLY A 406 -23.94 -15.57 5.87
N VAL A 407 -24.07 -14.24 5.77
CA VAL A 407 -23.07 -13.17 6.02
C VAL A 407 -22.57 -12.42 4.75
N VAL A 408 -23.00 -11.16 4.71
CA VAL A 408 -22.75 -10.01 3.79
C VAL A 408 -23.49 -10.01 2.45
N GLY A 409 -24.58 -9.23 2.44
CA GLY A 409 -25.36 -8.88 1.26
C GLY A 409 -24.55 -8.03 0.28
N ILE A 410 -24.25 -8.62 -0.87
CA ILE A 410 -23.97 -7.93 -2.12
C ILE A 410 -24.95 -8.53 -3.13
N ARG A 411 -25.75 -7.69 -3.77
CA ARG A 411 -26.71 -8.07 -4.81
C ARG A 411 -26.00 -8.95 -5.85
N ARG A 412 -26.47 -10.19 -6.01
CA ARG A 412 -26.01 -11.10 -7.07
C ARG A 412 -26.64 -10.65 -8.39
N TYR A 413 -25.86 -9.98 -9.23
CA TYR A 413 -26.09 -10.02 -10.67
C TYR A 413 -25.47 -11.31 -11.21
N SER A 414 -26.22 -12.07 -12.01
CA SER A 414 -25.68 -13.24 -12.69
C SER A 414 -24.61 -12.78 -13.69
N ALA A 415 -23.62 -13.63 -13.99
CA ALA A 415 -22.61 -13.35 -15.02
C ALA A 415 -23.23 -13.11 -16.42
N GLN A 416 -24.49 -13.49 -16.63
CA GLN A 416 -25.27 -13.17 -17.82
C GLN A 416 -25.84 -11.75 -17.80
N SER A 417 -26.22 -11.23 -16.63
CA SER A 417 -26.68 -9.85 -16.46
C SER A 417 -25.53 -8.83 -16.51
N LEU A 418 -24.33 -9.19 -16.05
CA LEU A 418 -23.14 -8.34 -16.25
C LEU A 418 -22.74 -8.25 -17.72
N VAL A 419 -22.91 -9.33 -18.49
CA VAL A 419 -22.71 -9.30 -19.95
C VAL A 419 -23.82 -8.51 -20.63
N GLU A 420 -25.07 -8.59 -20.19
CA GLU A 420 -26.16 -7.77 -20.73
C GLU A 420 -26.04 -6.28 -20.38
N VAL A 421 -25.59 -5.92 -19.18
CA VAL A 421 -25.30 -4.53 -18.80
C VAL A 421 -24.08 -4.01 -19.56
N PHE A 422 -23.03 -4.84 -19.74
CA PHE A 422 -21.86 -4.46 -20.54
C PHE A 422 -22.18 -4.43 -22.04
N VAL A 423 -23.14 -5.22 -22.51
CA VAL A 423 -23.65 -5.22 -23.89
C VAL A 423 -24.62 -4.05 -24.11
N GLU A 424 -25.46 -3.66 -23.15
CA GLU A 424 -26.28 -2.43 -23.19
C GLU A 424 -25.40 -1.18 -23.10
N GLU A 425 -24.33 -1.21 -22.31
CA GLU A 425 -23.37 -0.11 -22.20
C GLU A 425 -22.48 -0.04 -23.46
N LEU A 426 -22.10 -1.18 -24.04
CA LEU A 426 -21.46 -1.27 -25.37
C LEU A 426 -22.42 -0.90 -26.51
N GLU A 427 -23.71 -1.17 -26.42
CA GLU A 427 -24.73 -0.74 -27.39
C GLU A 427 -25.06 0.75 -27.24
N SER A 428 -24.96 1.31 -26.03
CA SER A 428 -25.01 2.76 -25.80
C SER A 428 -23.77 3.47 -26.34
N LEU A 429 -22.59 2.82 -26.24
CA LEU A 429 -21.34 3.25 -26.87
C LEU A 429 -21.36 3.04 -28.40
N ARG A 430 -22.11 2.03 -28.90
CA ARG A 430 -22.34 1.78 -30.33
C ARG A 430 -23.32 2.79 -30.93
N LYS A 431 -24.28 3.30 -30.15
CA LYS A 431 -25.11 4.46 -30.51
C LYS A 431 -24.33 5.79 -30.46
N ARG A 432 -23.21 5.89 -29.73
CA ARG A 432 -22.29 7.05 -29.76
C ARG A 432 -21.12 6.92 -30.75
N GLY A 433 -20.89 5.74 -31.33
CA GLY A 433 -19.78 5.48 -32.25
C GLY A 433 -20.15 5.44 -33.73
N SER A 434 -21.41 5.68 -34.10
CA SER A 434 -21.90 5.51 -35.47
C SER A 434 -22.64 6.74 -36.00
N VAL A 435 -21.96 7.88 -36.07
CA VAL A 435 -22.31 8.98 -37.00
C VAL A 435 -21.02 9.60 -37.56
N ARG A 436 -20.20 8.79 -38.26
CA ARG A 436 -19.22 9.33 -39.21
C ARG A 436 -18.61 8.27 -40.13
N ALA A 437 -19.43 7.67 -40.99
CA ALA A 437 -18.98 7.13 -42.28
C ALA A 437 -20.18 6.52 -43.01
N SER A 438 -20.84 7.32 -43.86
CA SER A 438 -21.33 6.92 -45.18
C SER A 438 -22.23 8.04 -45.72
N ASN A 439 -21.62 8.97 -46.44
CA ASN A 439 -22.23 9.60 -47.60
C ASN A 439 -21.08 9.86 -48.58
N LYS A 440 -20.65 8.78 -49.26
CA LYS A 440 -19.95 8.91 -50.55
C LYS A 440 -20.93 8.42 -51.60
N LEU A 441 -21.82 9.34 -51.96
CA LEU A 441 -22.54 9.28 -53.23
C LEU A 441 -21.50 9.42 -54.35
N GLU A 442 -21.71 8.70 -55.43
CA GLU A 442 -20.86 8.68 -56.62
C GLU A 442 -20.58 10.10 -57.14
N LEU A 443 -19.30 10.47 -57.25
CA LEU A 443 -18.84 11.46 -58.21
C LEU A 443 -17.69 10.86 -59.00
N LYS A 444 -18.02 10.39 -60.21
CA LYS A 444 -17.04 10.11 -61.25
C LYS A 444 -16.43 11.44 -61.73
N SER A 445 -15.17 11.36 -62.16
CA SER A 445 -14.39 12.33 -62.95
C SER A 445 -14.11 13.71 -62.33
N SER A 446 -12.99 13.85 -61.59
CA SER A 446 -12.17 15.10 -61.57
C SER A 446 -10.81 14.97 -60.86
N GLU A 447 -10.25 13.77 -60.65
CA GLU A 447 -8.98 13.63 -59.88
C GLU A 447 -7.70 13.64 -60.74
N GLU A 448 -7.80 13.81 -62.06
CA GLU A 448 -6.61 13.79 -62.95
C GLU A 448 -6.13 15.19 -63.40
N LEU A 449 -6.59 16.27 -62.75
CA LEU A 449 -6.29 17.66 -63.19
C LEU A 449 -5.71 18.61 -62.13
N VAL A 450 -5.49 18.19 -60.88
CA VAL A 450 -5.00 19.09 -59.80
C VAL A 450 -3.61 18.72 -59.26
N GLU A 451 -3.09 17.51 -59.54
CA GLU A 451 -1.77 17.08 -59.05
C GLU A 451 -0.56 17.78 -59.71
N ASN A 452 -0.75 18.74 -60.61
CA ASN A 452 0.35 19.34 -61.37
C ASN A 452 0.53 20.87 -61.28
N LYS A 453 -0.01 21.59 -60.28
CA LYS A 453 0.21 23.05 -60.20
C LYS A 453 0.60 23.74 -58.87
N LEU A 454 0.64 23.11 -57.69
CA LEU A 454 0.89 23.87 -56.44
C LEU A 454 1.92 23.28 -55.45
N GLY A 455 2.80 22.37 -55.89
CA GLY A 455 3.74 21.66 -55.00
C GLY A 455 5.12 22.31 -54.76
N LYS A 456 5.41 23.49 -55.31
CA LYS A 456 6.68 24.23 -55.07
C LYS A 456 6.44 25.74 -55.17
N GLN A 457 5.82 26.36 -54.17
CA GLN A 457 6.01 27.80 -53.99
C GLN A 457 7.44 28.00 -53.48
N VAL A 458 8.30 28.51 -54.36
CA VAL A 458 9.62 29.01 -53.99
C VAL A 458 9.35 30.25 -53.13
N LEU A 459 9.88 30.29 -51.90
CA LEU A 459 9.83 31.51 -51.08
C LEU A 459 10.49 32.64 -51.89
N GLU A 460 9.83 33.79 -51.96
CA GLU A 460 10.32 34.97 -52.68
C GLU A 460 10.50 36.12 -51.69
N LYS A 461 11.38 37.07 -52.01
CA LYS A 461 11.57 38.28 -51.21
C LYS A 461 10.29 39.11 -51.24
N GLY A 462 9.82 39.56 -50.08
CA GLY A 462 8.65 40.43 -49.94
C GLY A 462 7.38 39.74 -49.46
N LEU A 463 7.35 38.42 -49.32
CA LEU A 463 6.21 37.67 -48.79
C LEU A 463 6.03 37.90 -47.28
N LEU A 464 4.78 38.03 -46.82
CA LEU A 464 4.42 38.04 -45.40
C LEU A 464 4.07 36.62 -44.93
N LEU A 465 4.72 36.16 -43.86
CA LEU A 465 4.53 34.80 -43.34
C LEU A 465 4.51 34.76 -41.81
N GLU A 466 3.83 33.76 -41.28
CA GLU A 466 3.80 33.42 -39.86
C GLU A 466 4.74 32.24 -39.61
N PHE A 467 5.56 32.33 -38.55
CA PHE A 467 6.44 31.24 -38.16
C PHE A 467 6.52 31.07 -36.64
N ARG A 468 6.82 29.84 -36.22
CA ARG A 468 7.01 29.48 -34.82
C ARG A 468 8.49 29.61 -34.44
N LYS A 469 8.80 30.56 -33.55
CA LYS A 469 10.15 30.78 -33.02
C LYS A 469 10.48 29.77 -31.93
N ASP A 470 9.57 29.62 -30.96
CA ASP A 470 9.62 28.69 -29.82
C ASP A 470 8.22 28.06 -29.61
N PRO A 471 8.04 26.99 -28.80
CA PRO A 471 6.74 26.33 -28.62
C PRO A 471 5.60 27.28 -28.24
N GLU A 472 5.90 28.35 -27.52
CA GLU A 472 4.95 29.34 -27.00
C GLU A 472 4.87 30.65 -27.81
N ARG A 473 5.73 30.86 -28.82
CA ARG A 473 5.84 32.16 -29.51
C ARG A 473 5.77 32.04 -31.02
N VAL A 474 4.67 32.52 -31.58
CA VAL A 474 4.38 32.62 -33.03
C VAL A 474 4.48 34.10 -33.45
N LEU A 475 5.13 34.39 -34.57
CA LEU A 475 5.40 35.75 -35.03
C LEU A 475 5.14 35.89 -36.54
N LEU A 476 4.72 37.09 -36.96
CA LEU A 476 4.61 37.50 -38.35
C LEU A 476 5.90 38.18 -38.81
N ALA A 477 6.38 37.87 -40.01
CA ALA A 477 7.60 38.45 -40.56
C ALA A 477 7.60 38.48 -42.09
N VAL A 478 8.42 39.35 -42.67
CA VAL A 478 8.60 39.48 -44.13
C VAL A 478 9.85 38.75 -44.59
N ALA A 479 9.73 37.93 -45.65
CA ALA A 479 10.86 37.25 -46.28
C ALA A 479 11.80 38.24 -46.97
N GLN A 480 13.09 38.21 -46.63
CA GLN A 480 14.08 39.18 -47.13
C GLN A 480 15.07 38.56 -48.12
N LYS A 481 15.78 37.51 -47.71
CA LYS A 481 16.80 36.86 -48.55
C LYS A 481 17.00 35.39 -48.16
N PRO A 482 17.45 34.53 -49.09
CA PRO A 482 17.89 33.18 -48.76
C PRO A 482 19.07 33.19 -47.77
N ASP A 483 19.09 32.24 -46.84
CA ASP A 483 20.19 31.97 -45.92
C ASP A 483 20.69 30.53 -46.12
N GLY A 484 21.75 30.38 -46.93
CA GLY A 484 22.23 29.07 -47.36
C GLY A 484 21.31 28.34 -48.35
N LYS A 485 21.36 27.00 -48.39
CA LYS A 485 20.66 26.18 -49.41
C LYS A 485 19.17 25.96 -49.14
N LYS A 486 18.71 26.14 -47.90
CA LYS A 486 17.34 25.78 -47.50
C LYS A 486 16.65 26.77 -46.55
N ASN A 487 17.38 27.66 -45.87
CA ASN A 487 16.79 28.58 -44.90
C ASN A 487 16.54 29.96 -45.53
N TRP A 488 15.75 30.77 -44.84
CA TRP A 488 15.41 32.14 -45.24
C TRP A 488 15.61 33.11 -44.09
N MET A 489 16.17 34.29 -44.38
CA MET A 489 16.16 35.43 -43.47
C MET A 489 14.82 36.14 -43.58
N VAL A 490 14.15 36.33 -42.45
CA VAL A 490 12.91 37.10 -42.32
C VAL A 490 13.11 38.28 -41.37
N ALA A 491 12.41 39.39 -41.63
CA ALA A 491 12.38 40.59 -40.79
C ALA A 491 11.07 40.64 -40.01
N ASP A 492 11.12 40.72 -38.68
CA ASP A 492 9.93 40.92 -37.84
C ASP A 492 9.47 42.39 -37.81
N GLN A 493 8.44 42.69 -37.01
CA GLN A 493 7.88 44.04 -36.87
C GLN A 493 8.87 45.09 -36.34
N ASN A 494 9.97 44.67 -35.71
CA ASN A 494 11.02 45.55 -35.18
C ASN A 494 12.23 45.62 -36.13
N GLY A 495 12.14 45.01 -37.32
CA GLY A 495 13.25 44.90 -38.26
C GLY A 495 14.33 43.89 -37.84
N VAL A 496 14.05 43.04 -36.85
CA VAL A 496 15.01 42.03 -36.40
C VAL A 496 15.06 40.89 -37.39
N MET A 497 16.26 40.65 -37.92
CA MET A 497 16.51 39.61 -38.91
C MET A 497 16.70 38.24 -38.24
N THR A 498 15.84 37.27 -38.57
CA THR A 498 15.90 35.90 -38.05
C THR A 498 16.03 34.89 -39.19
N SER A 499 16.94 33.91 -39.05
CA SER A 499 17.04 32.78 -39.99
C SER A 499 16.02 31.70 -39.60
N ILE A 500 15.15 31.32 -40.54
CA ILE A 500 14.09 30.34 -40.32
C ILE A 500 14.20 29.17 -41.31
N LYS A 501 13.86 27.97 -40.84
CA LYS A 501 13.72 26.77 -41.67
C LYS A 501 12.30 26.72 -42.27
N PRO A 502 12.11 26.16 -43.48
CA PRO A 502 10.79 26.04 -44.08
C PRO A 502 9.75 25.30 -43.22
N GLN A 503 10.18 24.39 -42.33
CA GLN A 503 9.28 23.68 -41.42
C GLN A 503 8.75 24.54 -40.26
N GLN A 504 9.34 25.69 -39.99
CA GLN A 504 8.92 26.60 -38.92
C GLN A 504 7.78 27.53 -39.36
N ILE A 505 7.50 27.60 -40.66
CA ILE A 505 6.45 28.44 -41.24
C ILE A 505 5.10 27.76 -40.96
N THR A 506 4.21 28.48 -40.27
CA THR A 506 2.87 28.03 -39.92
C THR A 506 1.83 28.49 -40.94
N PHE A 507 2.02 29.66 -41.55
CA PHE A 507 1.12 30.22 -42.55
C PHE A 507 1.84 31.21 -43.47
N ILE A 508 1.45 31.31 -44.73
CA ILE A 508 1.93 32.36 -45.65
C ILE A 508 0.70 33.16 -46.05
N VAL A 509 0.74 34.48 -45.86
CA VAL A 509 -0.41 35.33 -46.16
C VAL A 509 -0.58 35.44 -47.69
N PRO A 510 -1.72 35.01 -48.23
CA PRO A 510 -1.94 34.96 -49.68
C PRO A 510 -2.04 36.38 -50.26
N GLY A 511 -1.71 36.54 -51.54
CA GLY A 511 -1.89 37.79 -52.29
C GLY A 511 -0.82 38.87 -52.07
N ILE A 512 0.07 38.73 -51.09
CA ILE A 512 1.12 39.70 -50.79
C ILE A 512 2.42 39.34 -51.53
N LYS A 513 2.89 40.21 -52.43
CA LYS A 513 4.18 40.04 -53.15
C LYS A 513 5.33 40.88 -52.60
N SER A 514 5.01 42.02 -51.98
CA SER A 514 5.99 42.94 -51.38
C SER A 514 5.34 43.66 -50.21
N PHE A 515 5.68 43.26 -48.99
CA PHE A 515 5.17 43.83 -47.75
C PHE A 515 6.24 44.65 -47.04
N ASP A 516 5.87 45.79 -46.45
CA ASP A 516 6.77 46.51 -45.56
C ASP A 516 6.64 45.98 -44.12
N HIS A 517 7.76 45.58 -43.55
CA HIS A 517 7.83 45.07 -42.19
C HIS A 517 7.34 46.08 -41.13
N THR A 518 7.42 47.39 -41.39
CA THR A 518 6.92 48.41 -40.46
C THR A 518 5.39 48.42 -40.36
N GLU A 519 4.69 47.86 -41.35
CA GLU A 519 3.22 47.80 -41.37
C GLU A 519 2.66 46.56 -40.66
N ILE A 520 3.51 45.62 -40.21
CA ILE A 520 3.09 44.37 -39.55
C ILE A 520 2.22 44.65 -38.32
N SER A 521 2.58 45.62 -37.47
CA SER A 521 1.81 45.93 -36.26
C SER A 521 0.40 46.42 -36.57
N ASN A 522 0.24 47.26 -37.60
CA ASN A 522 -1.07 47.74 -38.05
C ASN A 522 -1.89 46.60 -38.66
N PHE A 523 -1.25 45.73 -39.46
CA PHE A 523 -1.89 44.55 -40.05
C PHE A 523 -2.39 43.57 -38.99
N VAL A 524 -1.58 43.29 -37.96
CA VAL A 524 -1.97 42.40 -36.84
C VAL A 524 -3.11 43.01 -36.02
N GLN A 525 -3.08 44.31 -35.75
CA GLN A 525 -4.17 44.97 -35.01
C GLN A 525 -5.49 44.88 -35.78
N LYS A 526 -5.48 45.21 -37.08
CA LYS A 526 -6.66 45.08 -37.94
C LYS A 526 -7.18 43.65 -38.02
N ALA A 527 -6.28 42.65 -38.05
CA ALA A 527 -6.67 41.26 -38.04
C ALA A 527 -7.29 40.84 -36.70
N GLN A 528 -6.82 41.40 -35.58
CA GLN A 528 -7.39 41.17 -34.24
C GLN A 528 -8.76 41.80 -34.07
N ASP A 529 -8.97 42.99 -34.62
CA ASP A 529 -10.26 43.70 -34.57
C ASP A 529 -11.36 42.93 -35.35
N ASN A 530 -10.96 42.13 -36.35
CA ASN A 530 -11.85 41.27 -37.14
C ASN A 530 -12.14 39.90 -36.48
N LEU A 531 -11.59 39.59 -35.30
CA LEU A 531 -11.79 38.29 -34.65
C LEU A 531 -13.12 38.23 -33.89
N ASP A 532 -14.11 37.55 -34.46
CA ASP A 532 -15.31 37.11 -33.75
C ASP A 532 -15.44 35.58 -33.81
N PRO A 533 -15.30 34.87 -32.67
CA PRO A 533 -15.46 33.42 -32.61
C PRO A 533 -16.84 32.91 -33.06
N ALA A 534 -17.90 33.72 -32.97
CA ALA A 534 -19.23 33.33 -33.42
C ALA A 534 -19.29 33.08 -34.94
N LEU A 535 -18.39 33.71 -35.70
CA LEU A 535 -18.27 33.53 -37.14
C LEU A 535 -17.91 32.09 -37.54
N LEU A 536 -17.17 31.37 -36.70
CA LEU A 536 -16.84 29.97 -36.94
C LEU A 536 -18.07 29.06 -36.80
N GLU A 537 -19.01 29.38 -35.91
CA GLU A 537 -20.25 28.64 -35.77
C GLU A 537 -21.11 28.78 -37.03
N PHE A 538 -21.23 29.99 -37.58
CA PHE A 538 -21.95 30.25 -38.83
C PHE A 538 -21.33 29.49 -40.01
N ALA A 539 -20.01 29.59 -40.19
CA ALA A 539 -19.31 28.88 -41.26
C ALA A 539 -19.38 27.35 -41.09
N TRP A 540 -19.38 26.87 -39.85
CA TRP A 540 -19.52 25.45 -39.55
C TRP A 540 -20.89 24.91 -39.94
N ILE A 541 -21.98 25.63 -39.63
CA ILE A 541 -23.34 25.28 -40.04
C ILE A 541 -23.43 25.21 -41.57
N GLU A 542 -22.94 26.23 -42.25
CA GLU A 542 -23.00 26.31 -43.73
C GLU A 542 -22.23 25.18 -44.42
N LEU A 543 -21.04 24.83 -43.93
CA LEU A 543 -20.21 23.75 -44.50
C LEU A 543 -20.75 22.35 -44.20
N LEU A 544 -21.50 22.18 -43.10
CA LEU A 544 -22.23 20.94 -42.81
C LEU A 544 -23.37 20.73 -43.80
N GLU A 545 -24.15 21.78 -44.10
CA GLU A 545 -25.25 21.73 -45.07
C GLU A 545 -24.74 21.43 -46.49
N LYS A 546 -23.55 21.95 -46.83
CA LYS A 546 -22.86 21.71 -48.12
C LYS A 546 -22.06 20.40 -48.15
N ASN A 547 -22.60 19.31 -47.60
CA ASN A 547 -22.09 17.94 -47.75
C ASN A 547 -20.70 17.67 -47.09
N ASN A 548 -20.40 18.28 -45.94
CA ASN A 548 -19.09 18.20 -45.24
C ASN A 548 -17.91 18.62 -46.13
N LYS A 549 -18.06 19.69 -46.90
CA LYS A 549 -16.98 20.20 -47.74
C LYS A 549 -15.80 20.67 -46.87
N SER A 550 -14.59 20.25 -47.24
CA SER A 550 -13.36 20.79 -46.66
C SER A 550 -13.09 22.18 -47.22
N VAL A 551 -12.50 23.06 -46.41
CA VAL A 551 -12.28 24.47 -46.73
C VAL A 551 -10.81 24.84 -46.53
N THR A 552 -10.24 25.65 -47.42
CA THR A 552 -8.96 26.31 -47.16
C THR A 552 -9.16 27.56 -46.31
N VAL A 553 -8.08 28.17 -45.83
CA VAL A 553 -8.17 29.42 -45.06
C VAL A 553 -8.81 30.54 -45.89
N GLU A 554 -8.45 30.61 -47.17
CA GLU A 554 -8.93 31.63 -48.12
C GLU A 554 -10.40 31.43 -48.46
N GLU A 555 -10.83 30.18 -48.68
CA GLU A 555 -12.23 29.85 -48.90
C GLU A 555 -13.09 30.14 -47.65
N LEU A 556 -12.53 29.95 -46.45
CA LEU A 556 -13.21 30.30 -45.20
C LEU A 556 -13.28 31.81 -44.99
N ALA A 557 -12.24 32.55 -45.37
CA ALA A 557 -12.22 34.00 -45.34
C ALA A 557 -13.27 34.60 -46.28
N GLU A 558 -13.38 34.08 -47.50
CA GLU A 558 -14.43 34.46 -48.45
C GLU A 558 -15.84 34.19 -47.89
N MET A 559 -16.02 33.07 -47.16
CA MET A 559 -17.30 32.71 -46.56
C MET A 559 -17.69 33.62 -45.38
N ILE A 560 -16.75 33.87 -44.47
CA ILE A 560 -17.01 34.59 -43.21
C ILE A 560 -16.95 36.10 -43.40
N PHE A 561 -16.00 36.59 -44.18
CA PHE A 561 -15.73 38.02 -44.37
C PHE A 561 -16.17 38.54 -45.74
N GLY A 562 -16.62 37.68 -46.66
CA GLY A 562 -17.02 38.07 -48.02
C GLY A 562 -15.84 38.44 -48.93
N SER A 563 -14.61 38.17 -48.49
CA SER A 563 -13.37 38.48 -49.21
C SER A 563 -12.24 37.54 -48.83
N ALA A 564 -11.51 37.04 -49.83
CA ALA A 564 -10.25 36.30 -49.67
C ALA A 564 -9.01 37.21 -49.71
N GLU A 565 -9.16 38.51 -49.41
CA GLU A 565 -8.04 39.44 -49.31
C GLU A 565 -7.04 39.03 -48.20
N PRO A 566 -5.80 39.56 -48.24
CA PRO A 566 -4.73 39.12 -47.33
C PRO A 566 -5.08 39.24 -45.84
N LEU A 567 -5.80 40.30 -45.46
CA LEU A 567 -6.16 40.58 -44.07
C LEU A 567 -7.22 39.59 -43.56
N GLU A 568 -8.26 39.35 -44.34
CA GLU A 568 -9.37 38.45 -44.06
C GLU A 568 -8.89 37.00 -44.03
N SER A 569 -8.02 36.62 -44.97
CA SER A 569 -7.34 35.32 -44.98
C SER A 569 -6.51 35.09 -43.72
N TYR A 570 -5.74 36.09 -43.27
CA TYR A 570 -4.99 35.97 -42.03
C TYR A 570 -5.90 35.93 -40.79
N SER A 571 -7.00 36.68 -40.78
CA SER A 571 -8.00 36.68 -39.71
C SER A 571 -8.71 35.33 -39.58
N ALA A 572 -9.06 34.70 -40.71
CA ALA A 572 -9.62 33.34 -40.74
C ALA A 572 -8.63 32.29 -40.22
N HIS A 573 -7.34 32.41 -40.58
CA HIS A 573 -6.28 31.55 -40.03
C HIS A 573 -6.17 31.70 -38.50
N LEU A 574 -6.21 32.92 -37.98
CA LEU A 574 -6.17 33.19 -36.55
C LEU A 574 -7.37 32.57 -35.80
N LEU A 575 -8.58 32.71 -36.34
CA LEU A 575 -9.78 32.07 -35.78
C LEU A 575 -9.63 30.54 -35.74
N LEU A 576 -9.24 29.92 -36.86
CA LEU A 576 -9.01 28.47 -36.94
C LEU A 576 -7.88 27.98 -36.02
N SER A 577 -6.84 28.79 -35.81
CA SER A 577 -5.73 28.43 -34.92
C SER A 577 -6.12 28.38 -33.44
N LYS A 578 -7.17 29.13 -33.06
CA LYS A 578 -7.73 29.20 -31.71
C LYS A 578 -8.94 28.29 -31.51
N ASP A 579 -9.45 27.68 -32.59
CA ASP A 579 -10.66 26.87 -32.56
C ASP A 579 -10.38 25.45 -32.05
N ASP A 580 -11.04 25.11 -30.95
CA ASP A 580 -11.05 23.79 -30.34
C ASP A 580 -12.40 23.07 -30.48
N ILE A 581 -13.41 23.73 -31.09
CA ILE A 581 -14.82 23.29 -31.06
C ILE A 581 -15.33 22.89 -32.44
N TYR A 582 -15.15 23.71 -33.49
CA TYR A 582 -15.94 23.61 -34.72
C TYR A 582 -15.21 22.91 -35.88
N PHE A 583 -13.91 23.12 -36.05
CA PHE A 583 -13.09 22.68 -37.18
C PHE A 583 -11.91 21.81 -36.73
N THR A 584 -11.45 20.95 -37.65
CA THR A 584 -10.24 20.14 -37.48
C THR A 584 -9.40 20.19 -38.74
N ALA A 585 -8.09 20.31 -38.60
CA ALA A 585 -7.18 20.22 -39.73
C ALA A 585 -7.18 18.78 -40.30
N LEU A 586 -7.52 18.63 -41.58
CA LEU A 586 -7.56 17.34 -42.30
C LEU A 586 -6.22 17.02 -42.95
N VAL A 587 -5.57 18.03 -43.52
CA VAL A 587 -4.25 17.93 -44.16
C VAL A 587 -3.47 19.19 -43.79
N SER A 588 -2.26 19.02 -43.26
CA SER A 588 -1.35 20.13 -43.00
C SER A 588 0.00 19.80 -43.64
N LYS A 589 0.37 20.51 -44.70
CA LYS A 589 1.63 20.36 -45.43
C LYS A 589 2.34 21.72 -45.48
N GLY A 590 3.16 22.01 -44.48
CA GLY A 590 3.88 23.29 -44.39
C GLY A 590 2.91 24.47 -44.22
N SER A 591 3.00 25.46 -45.10
CA SER A 591 2.17 26.68 -45.09
C SER A 591 0.73 26.48 -45.57
N TYR A 592 0.36 25.28 -46.02
CA TYR A 592 -0.97 24.98 -46.54
C TYR A 592 -1.70 23.99 -45.62
N SER A 593 -2.83 24.42 -45.06
CA SER A 593 -3.70 23.62 -44.21
C SER A 593 -5.13 23.61 -44.73
N VAL A 594 -5.71 22.43 -44.82
CA VAL A 594 -7.12 22.21 -45.20
C VAL A 594 -7.89 21.80 -43.96
N TYR A 595 -9.00 22.49 -43.69
CA TYR A 595 -9.84 22.27 -42.53
C TYR A 595 -11.16 21.61 -42.92
N GLY A 596 -11.70 20.78 -42.04
CA GLY A 596 -13.02 20.19 -42.21
C GLY A 596 -13.91 20.50 -41.00
N PRO A 597 -15.22 20.76 -41.21
CA PRO A 597 -16.15 20.93 -40.09
C PRO A 597 -16.19 19.63 -39.26
N ARG A 598 -16.25 19.73 -37.93
CA ARG A 598 -16.49 18.59 -37.03
C ARG A 598 -17.98 18.17 -37.12
N PRO A 599 -18.34 16.92 -36.88
CA PRO A 599 -19.74 16.52 -36.92
C PRO A 599 -20.49 17.08 -35.71
N ALA A 600 -21.78 17.38 -35.85
CA ALA A 600 -22.61 18.01 -34.81
C ALA A 600 -22.51 17.33 -33.43
N VAL A 601 -22.51 15.99 -33.40
CA VAL A 601 -22.37 15.22 -32.15
C VAL A 601 -21.04 15.48 -31.43
N GLN A 602 -19.96 15.71 -32.18
CA GLN A 602 -18.66 16.03 -31.59
C GLN A 602 -18.61 17.46 -31.07
N VAL A 603 -19.22 18.40 -31.79
CA VAL A 603 -19.30 19.81 -31.40
C VAL A 603 -20.13 19.95 -30.12
N GLU A 604 -21.31 19.33 -30.06
CA GLU A 604 -22.15 19.31 -28.86
C GLU A 604 -21.40 18.75 -27.63
N GLU A 605 -20.66 17.66 -27.80
CA GLU A 605 -19.83 17.07 -26.74
C GLU A 605 -18.69 18.02 -26.30
N LEU A 606 -18.00 18.68 -27.24
CA LEU A 606 -16.90 19.61 -26.95
C LEU A 606 -17.42 20.88 -26.25
N THR A 607 -18.52 21.44 -26.72
CA THR A 607 -19.19 22.60 -26.09
C THR A 607 -19.66 22.26 -24.68
N ARG A 608 -20.28 21.09 -24.49
CA ARG A 608 -20.68 20.62 -23.15
C ARG A 608 -19.48 20.46 -22.22
N ARG A 609 -18.36 19.89 -22.72
CA ARG A 609 -17.13 19.75 -21.92
C ARG A 609 -16.52 21.10 -21.54
N LYS A 610 -16.50 22.06 -22.46
CA LYS A 610 -16.02 23.42 -22.20
C LYS A 610 -16.87 24.11 -21.15
N GLY A 611 -18.20 24.08 -21.31
CA GLY A 611 -19.13 24.64 -20.32
C GLY A 611 -19.01 23.98 -18.95
N ALA A 612 -18.85 22.65 -18.89
CA ALA A 612 -18.61 21.94 -17.64
C ALA A 612 -17.27 22.34 -16.98
N LYS A 613 -16.22 22.56 -17.77
CA LYS A 613 -14.91 23.01 -17.29
C LYS A 613 -14.97 24.43 -16.73
N GLU A 614 -15.60 25.36 -17.45
CA GLU A 614 -15.78 26.75 -17.01
C GLU A 614 -16.63 26.83 -15.75
N ALA A 615 -17.71 26.03 -15.65
CA ALA A 615 -18.52 25.91 -14.45
C ALA A 615 -17.70 25.38 -13.26
N ALA A 616 -16.88 24.35 -13.47
CA ALA A 616 -16.02 23.79 -12.42
C ALA A 616 -14.93 24.77 -11.95
N GLU A 617 -14.36 25.56 -12.87
CA GLU A 617 -13.39 26.63 -12.55
C GLU A 617 -14.05 27.72 -11.70
N LYS A 618 -15.27 28.17 -12.07
CA LYS A 618 -16.04 29.13 -11.29
C LYS A 618 -16.39 28.60 -9.89
N GLU A 619 -16.84 27.35 -9.79
CA GLU A 619 -17.14 26.71 -8.49
C GLU A 619 -15.89 26.56 -7.61
N LEU A 620 -14.71 26.38 -8.20
CA LEU A 620 -13.45 26.34 -7.45
C LEU A 620 -13.09 27.75 -6.95
N GLU A 621 -13.27 28.77 -7.77
CA GLU A 621 -12.99 30.17 -7.41
C GLU A 621 -13.90 30.66 -6.27
N GLU A 622 -15.20 30.36 -6.32
CA GLU A 622 -16.15 30.64 -5.24
C GLU A 622 -15.71 30.00 -3.92
N PHE A 623 -15.30 28.73 -3.95
CA PHE A 623 -14.81 28.02 -2.78
C PHE A 623 -13.50 28.60 -2.25
N VAL A 624 -12.58 28.98 -3.13
CA VAL A 624 -11.31 29.63 -2.74
C VAL A 624 -11.56 30.99 -2.08
N ASN A 625 -12.53 31.76 -2.56
CA ASN A 625 -12.93 33.03 -1.94
C ASN A 625 -13.55 32.81 -0.55
N LEU A 626 -14.33 31.75 -0.36
CA LEU A 626 -14.84 31.35 0.95
C LEU A 626 -13.69 30.99 1.91
N LEU A 627 -12.70 30.23 1.46
CA LEU A 627 -11.51 29.89 2.26
C LEU A 627 -10.71 31.12 2.67
N LYS A 628 -10.51 32.09 1.75
CA LYS A 628 -9.83 33.36 2.05
C LYS A 628 -10.58 34.15 3.11
N SER A 629 -11.90 34.29 2.95
CA SER A 629 -12.76 34.98 3.92
C SER A 629 -12.65 34.35 5.32
N ALA A 630 -12.76 33.02 5.42
CA ALA A 630 -12.64 32.32 6.69
C ALA A 630 -11.24 32.44 7.34
N ARG A 631 -10.18 32.45 6.53
CA ARG A 631 -8.80 32.64 7.00
C ARG A 631 -8.60 34.01 7.65
N ASP A 632 -9.20 35.04 7.09
CA ASP A 632 -9.02 36.43 7.52
C ASP A 632 -9.91 36.78 8.75
N MET A 633 -10.80 35.87 9.16
CA MET A 633 -11.61 36.02 10.38
C MET A 633 -10.76 35.86 11.66
N PRO A 634 -11.07 36.62 12.73
CA PRO A 634 -10.45 36.42 14.03
C PRO A 634 -10.84 35.05 14.62
N LEU A 635 -9.97 34.49 15.44
CA LEU A 635 -9.99 33.08 15.89
C LEU A 635 -11.33 32.62 16.49
N HIS A 636 -12.00 33.48 17.26
CA HIS A 636 -13.29 33.20 17.89
C HIS A 636 -14.50 33.29 16.93
N ALA A 637 -14.32 33.91 15.76
CA ALA A 637 -15.33 34.07 14.74
C ALA A 637 -15.16 33.09 13.56
N LYS A 638 -14.15 32.21 13.63
CA LYS A 638 -13.90 31.21 12.57
C LYS A 638 -15.03 30.18 12.52
N PRO A 639 -15.44 29.74 11.32
CA PRO A 639 -16.53 28.79 11.16
C PRO A 639 -16.16 27.42 11.76
N PRO A 640 -17.07 26.80 12.54
CA PRO A 640 -16.84 25.47 13.09
C PRO A 640 -16.80 24.40 11.98
N LYS A 641 -16.20 23.25 12.31
CA LYS A 641 -16.05 22.11 11.39
C LYS A 641 -17.36 21.66 10.71
N SER A 642 -18.50 21.75 11.41
CA SER A 642 -19.82 21.38 10.88
C SER A 642 -20.28 22.28 9.73
N THR A 643 -19.92 23.57 9.75
CA THR A 643 -20.27 24.54 8.70
C THR A 643 -19.67 24.17 7.35
N TRP A 644 -18.46 23.59 7.34
CA TRP A 644 -17.82 23.14 6.10
C TRP A 644 -18.47 21.90 5.47
N ARG A 645 -19.33 21.19 6.23
CA ARG A 645 -19.99 19.94 5.82
C ARG A 645 -21.48 20.11 5.50
N SER A 646 -22.04 21.31 5.63
CA SER A 646 -23.47 21.53 5.38
C SER A 646 -23.83 21.46 3.90
N GLU A 647 -22.94 21.93 3.02
CA GLU A 647 -23.13 21.88 1.57
C GLU A 647 -22.33 20.74 0.95
N GLU A 648 -23.01 19.82 0.24
CA GLU A 648 -22.37 18.63 -0.35
C GLU A 648 -21.22 18.98 -1.30
N LYS A 649 -21.34 20.11 -2.02
CA LYS A 649 -20.30 20.61 -2.94
C LYS A 649 -19.02 21.04 -2.21
N ASN A 650 -19.14 21.64 -1.03
CA ASN A 650 -18.01 22.08 -0.22
C ASN A 650 -17.43 20.93 0.59
N GLN A 651 -18.29 20.01 1.04
CA GLN A 651 -17.90 18.81 1.77
C GLN A 651 -16.85 18.00 1.01
N LYS A 652 -17.08 17.69 -0.28
CA LYS A 652 -16.11 16.92 -1.08
C LYS A 652 -14.76 17.62 -1.22
N LYS A 653 -14.76 18.95 -1.36
CA LYS A 653 -13.54 19.77 -1.51
C LYS A 653 -12.75 19.82 -0.20
N ILE A 654 -13.41 20.06 0.94
CA ILE A 654 -12.76 20.11 2.24
C ILE A 654 -12.28 18.74 2.71
N GLU A 655 -13.03 17.67 2.42
CA GLU A 655 -12.63 16.29 2.68
C GLU A 655 -11.42 15.88 1.85
N SER A 656 -11.35 16.30 0.58
CA SER A 656 -10.15 16.10 -0.26
C SER A 656 -8.93 16.79 0.33
N LEU A 657 -9.09 18.02 0.83
CA LEU A 657 -8.01 18.78 1.47
C LEU A 657 -7.59 18.13 2.80
N GLN A 658 -8.53 17.65 3.60
CA GLN A 658 -8.27 16.87 4.82
C GLN A 658 -7.50 15.59 4.47
N ALA A 659 -7.97 14.80 3.51
CA ALA A 659 -7.31 13.56 3.08
C ALA A 659 -5.87 13.83 2.63
N TYR A 660 -5.64 14.92 1.90
CA TYR A 660 -4.31 15.34 1.50
C TYR A 660 -3.43 15.79 2.69
N ALA A 661 -4.01 16.45 3.68
CA ALA A 661 -3.32 16.88 4.90
C ALA A 661 -2.84 15.70 5.76
N ILE A 662 -3.57 14.59 5.75
CA ILE A 662 -3.24 13.37 6.51
C ILE A 662 -2.61 12.25 5.65
N ASP A 663 -2.32 12.50 4.36
CA ASP A 663 -1.78 11.49 3.44
C ASP A 663 -2.68 10.24 3.27
N ASP A 664 -4.01 10.43 3.29
CA ASP A 664 -5.04 9.40 3.17
C ASP A 664 -5.93 9.58 1.92
N CYS A 665 -5.41 10.21 0.86
CA CYS A 665 -6.15 10.33 -0.41
C CYS A 665 -6.46 8.94 -0.99
N ARG A 666 -7.74 8.64 -1.20
CA ARG A 666 -8.23 7.34 -1.69
C ARG A 666 -8.08 7.18 -3.19
N ASN A 667 -8.14 8.29 -3.92
CA ASN A 667 -8.04 8.32 -5.38
C ASN A 667 -7.21 9.52 -5.85
N GLU A 668 -6.79 9.49 -7.12
CA GLU A 668 -6.01 10.58 -7.73
C GLU A 668 -6.82 11.87 -7.89
N ASP A 669 -8.15 11.80 -7.90
CA ASP A 669 -9.01 12.96 -8.08
C ASP A 669 -9.07 13.82 -6.82
N GLU A 670 -9.15 13.22 -5.63
CA GLU A 670 -9.02 13.91 -4.33
C GLU A 670 -7.68 14.63 -4.23
N LYS A 671 -6.59 13.95 -4.62
CA LYS A 671 -5.24 14.52 -4.61
C LYS A 671 -5.10 15.68 -5.59
N LYS A 672 -5.67 15.57 -6.79
CA LYS A 672 -5.73 16.67 -7.77
C LYS A 672 -6.56 17.83 -7.24
N MET A 673 -7.74 17.56 -6.66
CA MET A 673 -8.63 18.57 -6.08
C MET A 673 -7.92 19.37 -4.99
N ALA A 674 -7.34 18.68 -4.00
CA ALA A 674 -6.56 19.34 -2.94
C ALA A 674 -5.37 20.13 -3.53
N GLY A 675 -4.67 19.57 -4.51
CA GLY A 675 -3.58 20.25 -5.20
C GLY A 675 -4.03 21.50 -5.99
N MET A 676 -5.23 21.51 -6.55
CA MET A 676 -5.84 22.66 -7.22
C MET A 676 -6.22 23.74 -6.20
N ILE A 677 -6.85 23.36 -5.09
CA ILE A 677 -7.21 24.27 -3.99
C ILE A 677 -5.95 24.95 -3.43
N LEU A 678 -4.90 24.18 -3.10
CA LEU A 678 -3.65 24.73 -2.59
C LEU A 678 -2.99 25.69 -3.58
N LYS A 679 -2.96 25.31 -4.88
CA LYS A 679 -2.41 26.17 -5.93
C LYS A 679 -3.20 27.48 -6.05
N ALA A 680 -4.53 27.43 -6.03
CA ALA A 680 -5.39 28.61 -6.12
C ALA A 680 -5.28 29.51 -4.87
N MET A 681 -4.98 28.94 -3.71
CA MET A 681 -4.65 29.67 -2.48
C MET A 681 -3.22 30.25 -2.46
N GLY A 682 -2.40 29.98 -3.49
CA GLY A 682 -0.99 30.42 -3.54
C GLY A 682 -0.05 29.63 -2.63
N LEU A 683 -0.46 28.44 -2.19
CA LEU A 683 0.29 27.60 -1.25
C LEU A 683 1.06 26.48 -1.97
N ALA A 684 2.15 26.02 -1.35
CA ALA A 684 2.87 24.85 -1.82
C ALA A 684 2.01 23.58 -1.70
N LYS A 685 2.05 22.71 -2.72
CA LYS A 685 1.34 21.42 -2.74
C LYS A 685 2.01 20.40 -1.80
N THR A 686 1.82 20.60 -0.50
CA THR A 686 2.40 19.78 0.56
C THR A 686 1.37 19.52 1.65
N ALA A 687 1.46 18.38 2.33
CA ALA A 687 0.55 18.04 3.43
C ALA A 687 0.60 19.07 4.57
N ALA A 688 1.80 19.57 4.92
CA ALA A 688 1.96 20.61 5.93
C ALA A 688 1.22 21.92 5.58
N ALA A 689 1.27 22.35 4.32
CA ALA A 689 0.51 23.52 3.88
C ALA A 689 -1.01 23.29 3.95
N ALA A 690 -1.49 22.08 3.63
CA ALA A 690 -2.90 21.73 3.78
C ALA A 690 -3.34 21.70 5.25
N VAL A 691 -2.53 21.14 6.15
CA VAL A 691 -2.78 21.16 7.60
C VAL A 691 -2.89 22.61 8.10
N ASN A 692 -1.91 23.45 7.77
CA ASN A 692 -1.91 24.85 8.20
C ASN A 692 -3.12 25.59 7.65
N LEU A 693 -3.47 25.40 6.37
CA LEU A 693 -4.68 25.99 5.80
C LEU A 693 -5.95 25.55 6.54
N LEU A 694 -6.08 24.25 6.89
CA LEU A 694 -7.24 23.74 7.62
C LEU A 694 -7.33 24.30 9.05
N ILE A 695 -6.19 24.61 9.69
CA ILE A 695 -6.15 25.31 10.99
C ILE A 695 -6.55 26.78 10.81
N ASP A 696 -5.98 27.43 9.80
CA ASP A 696 -6.19 28.84 9.52
C ASP A 696 -7.66 29.17 9.21
N ILE A 697 -8.42 28.24 8.64
CA ILE A 697 -9.86 28.42 8.37
C ILE A 697 -10.78 27.92 9.50
N GLY A 698 -10.23 27.41 10.60
CA GLY A 698 -10.99 26.87 11.74
C GLY A 698 -11.57 25.46 11.55
N TYR A 699 -11.21 24.75 10.48
CA TYR A 699 -11.64 23.36 10.27
C TYR A 699 -10.94 22.38 11.23
N PHE A 700 -9.66 22.62 11.50
CA PHE A 700 -8.88 21.92 12.52
C PHE A 700 -8.53 22.82 13.69
N PRO A 701 -8.55 22.31 14.93
CA PRO A 701 -7.97 23.02 16.07
C PRO A 701 -6.45 23.14 15.93
N VAL A 702 -5.87 24.13 16.62
CA VAL A 702 -4.42 24.41 16.61
C VAL A 702 -3.61 23.20 17.09
N HIS A 703 -4.16 22.37 17.95
CA HIS A 703 -3.52 21.17 18.51
C HIS A 703 -4.10 19.86 17.97
N VAL A 704 -4.66 19.86 16.75
CA VAL A 704 -5.22 18.64 16.13
C VAL A 704 -4.24 17.47 16.17
N ASN A 705 -4.69 16.32 16.69
CA ASN A 705 -3.92 15.09 16.70
C ASN A 705 -3.96 14.43 15.31
N LEU A 706 -2.96 14.71 14.48
CA LEU A 706 -2.87 14.18 13.12
C LEU A 706 -2.68 12.66 13.09
N ASP A 707 -1.95 12.09 14.05
CA ASP A 707 -1.69 10.65 14.09
C ASP A 707 -2.97 9.86 14.38
N LEU A 708 -3.85 10.41 15.23
CA LEU A 708 -5.18 9.83 15.49
C LEU A 708 -5.98 9.71 14.18
N LEU A 709 -5.97 10.77 13.35
CA LEU A 709 -6.64 10.81 12.06
C LEU A 709 -5.99 9.86 11.04
N LYS A 710 -4.66 9.90 10.92
CA LYS A 710 -3.87 9.07 9.98
C LYS A 710 -4.01 7.58 10.23
N LEU A 711 -4.00 7.19 11.51
CA LEU A 711 -4.13 5.80 11.92
C LEU A 711 -5.58 5.33 11.90
N ASN A 712 -6.53 6.24 11.66
CA ASN A 712 -7.96 5.98 11.66
C ASN A 712 -8.41 5.19 12.89
N ILE A 713 -7.92 5.60 14.07
CA ILE A 713 -8.30 4.97 15.33
C ILE A 713 -9.76 5.28 15.60
N ARG A 714 -10.54 4.23 15.89
CA ARG A 714 -11.94 4.37 16.23
C ARG A 714 -12.08 5.06 17.58
N THR A 715 -12.61 6.27 17.55
CA THR A 715 -12.99 7.00 18.76
C THR A 715 -14.36 6.55 19.26
N ASP A 716 -15.29 6.32 18.33
CA ASP A 716 -16.70 6.13 18.66
C ASP A 716 -17.14 4.65 18.61
N TYR A 717 -18.26 4.36 19.27
CA TYR A 717 -18.91 3.05 19.21
C TYR A 717 -20.13 3.09 18.27
N PRO A 718 -20.36 2.06 17.45
CA PRO A 718 -21.61 1.92 16.71
C PRO A 718 -22.82 1.88 17.65
N GLU A 719 -23.96 2.43 17.23
CA GLU A 719 -25.21 2.45 18.02
C GLU A 719 -25.63 1.06 18.49
N GLU A 720 -25.45 0.02 17.67
CA GLU A 720 -25.71 -1.37 18.02
C GLU A 720 -24.91 -1.83 19.26
N ILE A 721 -23.65 -1.40 19.37
CA ILE A 721 -22.77 -1.74 20.50
C ILE A 721 -23.17 -0.97 21.76
N LEU A 722 -23.56 0.31 21.61
CA LEU A 722 -24.05 1.12 22.71
C LEU A 722 -25.36 0.56 23.28
N ALA A 723 -26.32 0.21 22.43
CA ALA A 723 -27.59 -0.39 22.85
C ALA A 723 -27.38 -1.74 23.56
N ALA A 724 -26.45 -2.56 23.06
CA ALA A 724 -26.10 -3.82 23.70
C ALA A 724 -25.43 -3.63 25.08
N ALA A 725 -24.59 -2.61 25.23
CA ALA A 725 -24.00 -2.26 26.52
C ALA A 725 -25.06 -1.82 27.55
N GLU A 726 -26.03 -1.00 27.14
CA GLU A 726 -27.14 -0.57 28.02
C GLU A 726 -28.04 -1.74 28.44
N SER A 727 -28.31 -2.68 27.54
CA SER A 727 -29.05 -3.90 27.85
C SER A 727 -28.33 -4.78 28.89
N LEU A 728 -26.99 -4.92 28.78
CA LEU A 728 -26.20 -5.67 29.76
C LEU A 728 -26.24 -5.07 31.17
N LEU A 729 -26.32 -3.74 31.29
CA LEU A 729 -26.44 -3.07 32.58
C LEU A 729 -27.83 -3.25 33.22
N SER A 730 -28.87 -3.46 32.42
CA SER A 730 -30.26 -3.53 32.89
C SER A 730 -30.71 -4.95 33.27
N GLU A 731 -30.27 -5.98 32.54
CA GLU A 731 -30.90 -7.32 32.58
C GLU A 731 -29.93 -8.52 32.67
N SER A 732 -28.67 -8.33 33.11
CA SER A 732 -27.68 -9.43 33.11
C SER A 732 -27.64 -10.24 34.42
N PRO A 733 -28.05 -11.53 34.42
CA PRO A 733 -27.87 -12.42 35.57
C PRO A 733 -26.38 -12.81 35.71
N ASP A 734 -25.90 -12.87 36.94
CA ASP A 734 -24.56 -13.33 37.24
C ASP A 734 -24.52 -14.85 37.30
N LEU A 735 -23.82 -15.46 36.35
CA LEU A 735 -23.64 -16.91 36.31
C LEU A 735 -22.88 -17.43 37.53
N ASP A 736 -22.10 -16.57 38.19
CA ASP A 736 -21.26 -16.94 39.33
C ASP A 736 -21.84 -16.43 40.66
N GLU A 737 -23.10 -15.94 40.72
CA GLU A 737 -23.67 -15.31 41.94
C GLU A 737 -23.57 -16.20 43.18
N VAL A 738 -23.79 -17.51 43.01
CA VAL A 738 -23.79 -18.52 44.10
C VAL A 738 -22.36 -18.86 44.55
N ASP A 739 -21.41 -18.88 43.62
CA ASP A 739 -20.03 -19.31 43.87
C ASP A 739 -19.12 -18.16 44.33
N ARG A 740 -19.64 -16.93 44.35
CA ARG A 740 -18.88 -15.77 44.81
C ARG A 740 -18.75 -15.74 46.33
N LYS A 741 -17.51 -15.69 46.78
CA LYS A 741 -17.18 -15.47 48.18
C LYS A 741 -17.44 -14.02 48.59
N ASP A 742 -18.15 -13.84 49.70
CA ASP A 742 -18.35 -12.51 50.27
C ASP A 742 -17.09 -12.06 51.04
N LEU A 743 -16.43 -11.04 50.51
CA LEU A 743 -15.26 -10.39 51.09
C LEU A 743 -15.54 -8.93 51.45
N THR A 744 -16.81 -8.53 51.56
CA THR A 744 -17.22 -7.14 51.84
C THR A 744 -16.89 -6.66 53.25
N HIS A 745 -16.48 -7.57 54.13
CA HIS A 745 -16.00 -7.28 55.49
C HIS A 745 -14.54 -6.80 55.52
N LEU A 746 -13.79 -6.98 54.44
CA LEU A 746 -12.40 -6.53 54.37
C LEU A 746 -12.33 -5.02 54.10
N LYS A 747 -11.29 -4.39 54.65
CA LYS A 747 -10.91 -3.01 54.30
C LYS A 747 -10.15 -3.03 52.98
N VAL A 748 -10.78 -2.51 51.95
CA VAL A 748 -10.32 -2.62 50.55
C VAL A 748 -9.85 -1.26 50.05
N TYR A 749 -8.63 -1.21 49.51
CA TYR A 749 -8.00 -0.01 48.97
C TYR A 749 -7.86 -0.14 47.44
N ALA A 750 -8.56 0.69 46.68
CA ALA A 750 -8.28 0.91 45.27
C ALA A 750 -7.33 2.11 45.16
N ILE A 751 -6.13 1.90 44.64
CA ILE A 751 -5.09 2.93 44.54
C ILE A 751 -4.72 3.08 43.07
N ASP A 752 -5.09 4.20 42.48
CA ASP A 752 -4.76 4.52 41.08
C ASP A 752 -4.48 6.03 40.99
N VAL A 753 -4.47 6.57 39.78
CA VAL A 753 -4.39 8.01 39.55
C VAL A 753 -5.75 8.68 39.81
N ASP A 754 -5.73 9.94 40.22
CA ASP A 754 -6.91 10.75 40.56
C ASP A 754 -8.02 10.79 39.50
N GLU A 755 -7.66 10.60 38.23
CA GLU A 755 -8.57 10.70 37.08
C GLU A 755 -8.90 9.31 36.47
N ALA A 756 -8.61 8.22 37.19
CA ALA A 756 -8.92 6.87 36.73
C ALA A 756 -10.41 6.54 36.94
N ASP A 757 -11.18 6.55 35.85
CA ASP A 757 -12.59 6.13 35.86
C ASP A 757 -12.75 4.59 35.70
N GLU A 758 -11.76 3.92 35.10
CA GLU A 758 -11.69 2.47 34.89
C GLU A 758 -10.78 1.81 35.95
N LEU A 759 -11.32 1.51 37.14
CA LEU A 759 -10.58 0.84 38.21
C LEU A 759 -10.66 -0.67 38.05
N ASP A 760 -9.53 -1.28 37.68
CA ASP A 760 -9.42 -2.72 37.49
C ASP A 760 -9.05 -3.48 38.77
N ASP A 761 -8.35 -2.86 39.72
CA ASP A 761 -7.74 -3.57 40.84
C ASP A 761 -7.90 -2.87 42.19
N ALA A 762 -7.95 -3.68 43.24
CA ALA A 762 -8.01 -3.24 44.63
C ALA A 762 -7.32 -4.25 45.56
N LEU A 763 -6.89 -3.79 46.73
CA LEU A 763 -6.01 -4.54 47.63
C LEU A 763 -6.58 -4.59 49.05
N SER A 764 -6.39 -5.73 49.73
CA SER A 764 -6.63 -5.88 51.16
C SER A 764 -5.49 -6.68 51.80
N ALA A 765 -5.24 -6.50 53.09
CA ALA A 765 -4.28 -7.32 53.83
C ALA A 765 -4.71 -7.56 55.27
N THR A 766 -4.20 -8.64 55.86
CA THR A 766 -4.31 -8.91 57.29
C THR A 766 -3.10 -9.69 57.78
N ARG A 767 -2.92 -9.74 59.10
CA ARG A 767 -1.90 -10.59 59.73
C ARG A 767 -2.58 -11.81 60.35
N LEU A 768 -2.08 -13.00 60.02
CA LEU A 768 -2.56 -14.26 60.55
C LEU A 768 -2.10 -14.45 62.01
N GLN A 769 -2.70 -15.41 62.71
CA GLN A 769 -2.37 -15.73 64.10
C GLN A 769 -0.91 -16.16 64.30
N ASP A 770 -0.31 -16.77 63.28
CA ASP A 770 1.10 -17.18 63.25
C ASP A 770 2.06 -16.04 62.87
N GLY A 771 1.55 -14.82 62.68
CA GLY A 771 2.31 -13.63 62.33
C GLY A 771 2.58 -13.46 60.84
N ARG A 772 2.23 -14.43 59.97
CA ARG A 772 2.38 -14.27 58.50
C ARG A 772 1.40 -13.24 57.94
N ILE A 773 1.80 -12.59 56.85
CA ILE A 773 0.94 -11.62 56.15
C ILE A 773 0.12 -12.37 55.09
N LYS A 774 -1.19 -12.12 55.09
CA LYS A 774 -2.09 -12.54 54.02
C LYS A 774 -2.56 -11.30 53.25
N VAL A 775 -2.40 -11.33 51.93
CA VAL A 775 -2.86 -10.29 51.02
C VAL A 775 -3.96 -10.83 50.13
N TRP A 776 -4.86 -9.93 49.71
CA TRP A 776 -5.86 -10.18 48.69
C TRP A 776 -5.70 -9.13 47.59
N ILE A 777 -5.63 -9.62 46.36
CA ILE A 777 -5.61 -8.80 45.15
C ILE A 777 -6.92 -9.06 44.42
N HIS A 778 -7.80 -8.06 44.45
CA HIS A 778 -9.12 -8.11 43.86
C HIS A 778 -9.05 -7.50 42.48
N VAL A 779 -9.41 -8.25 41.44
CA VAL A 779 -9.46 -7.76 40.06
C VAL A 779 -10.90 -7.71 39.59
N ALA A 780 -11.31 -6.62 38.96
CA ALA A 780 -12.62 -6.45 38.33
C ALA A 780 -12.98 -7.65 37.44
N ASP A 781 -14.25 -8.04 37.44
CA ASP A 781 -14.74 -9.20 36.69
C ASP A 781 -15.66 -8.79 35.53
N PRO A 782 -15.11 -8.27 34.42
CA PRO A 782 -15.91 -7.88 33.26
C PRO A 782 -16.59 -9.07 32.56
N THR A 783 -16.13 -10.30 32.81
CA THR A 783 -16.71 -11.51 32.21
C THR A 783 -18.10 -11.85 32.76
N ARG A 784 -18.50 -11.24 33.89
CA ARG A 784 -19.89 -11.29 34.36
C ARG A 784 -20.83 -10.75 33.28
N LEU A 785 -20.44 -9.66 32.62
CA LEU A 785 -21.27 -8.95 31.65
C LEU A 785 -20.97 -9.38 30.21
N VAL A 786 -19.69 -9.62 29.88
CA VAL A 786 -19.25 -9.83 28.51
C VAL A 786 -18.88 -11.29 28.30
N GLN A 787 -19.66 -12.00 27.49
CA GLN A 787 -19.40 -13.40 27.13
C GLN A 787 -18.48 -13.52 25.90
N PRO A 788 -17.64 -14.57 25.82
CA PRO A 788 -16.83 -14.86 24.63
C PRO A 788 -17.66 -14.92 23.34
N GLY A 789 -17.21 -14.22 22.31
CA GLY A 789 -17.86 -14.20 20.99
C GLY A 789 -19.10 -13.29 20.88
N SER A 790 -19.51 -12.63 21.96
CA SER A 790 -20.55 -11.59 21.93
C SER A 790 -20.15 -10.40 21.04
N ILE A 791 -21.11 -9.53 20.69
CA ILE A 791 -20.80 -8.33 19.88
C ILE A 791 -19.90 -7.35 20.63
N ILE A 792 -20.04 -7.25 21.96
CA ILE A 792 -19.19 -6.44 22.83
C ILE A 792 -17.78 -7.01 22.89
N ASP A 793 -17.63 -8.32 23.10
CA ASP A 793 -16.33 -9.02 23.10
C ASP A 793 -15.59 -8.83 21.76
N LYS A 794 -16.29 -9.01 20.64
CA LYS A 794 -15.72 -8.79 19.30
C LYS A 794 -15.28 -7.36 19.09
N GLU A 795 -15.99 -6.37 19.63
CA GLU A 795 -15.58 -4.97 19.52
C GLU A 795 -14.39 -4.66 20.44
N ALA A 796 -14.37 -5.21 21.66
CA ALA A 796 -13.23 -5.14 22.56
C ALA A 796 -11.97 -5.79 21.95
N MET A 797 -12.11 -6.93 21.28
CA MET A 797 -11.01 -7.57 20.54
C MET A 797 -10.47 -6.69 19.41
N LYS A 798 -11.36 -6.03 18.65
CA LYS A 798 -10.97 -5.12 17.57
C LYS A 798 -10.20 -3.91 18.11
N ARG A 799 -10.61 -3.36 19.25
CA ARG A 799 -9.91 -2.26 19.92
C ARG A 799 -8.60 -2.72 20.56
N GLY A 800 -8.61 -3.89 21.21
CA GLY A 800 -7.46 -4.57 21.82
C GLY A 800 -7.03 -3.97 23.17
N THR A 801 -7.08 -2.65 23.32
CA THR A 801 -6.75 -1.94 24.56
C THR A 801 -7.41 -0.55 24.59
N SER A 802 -7.64 0.01 25.78
CA SER A 802 -8.03 1.43 25.95
C SER A 802 -6.90 2.35 25.46
N VAL A 803 -7.24 3.44 24.78
CA VAL A 803 -6.28 4.43 24.24
C VAL A 803 -6.20 5.61 25.19
N PHE A 804 -5.09 5.72 25.92
CA PHE A 804 -4.84 6.87 26.81
C PHE A 804 -4.03 7.94 26.06
N LEU A 805 -4.62 9.12 25.87
CA LEU A 805 -3.96 10.31 25.33
C LEU A 805 -3.96 11.43 26.39
N PRO A 806 -3.03 12.39 26.33
CA PRO A 806 -3.03 13.53 27.26
C PRO A 806 -4.33 14.36 27.26
N THR A 807 -5.06 14.32 26.15
CA THR A 807 -6.29 15.09 25.94
C THR A 807 -7.56 14.34 26.31
N VAL A 808 -7.61 13.02 26.12
CA VAL A 808 -8.82 12.19 26.24
C VAL A 808 -8.44 10.70 26.31
N THR A 809 -9.28 9.90 26.96
CA THR A 809 -9.19 8.44 26.95
C THR A 809 -10.27 7.89 26.02
N TYR A 810 -9.92 6.93 25.16
CA TYR A 810 -10.90 6.13 24.42
C TYR A 810 -10.91 4.70 24.97
N PRO A 811 -11.89 4.36 25.81
CA PRO A 811 -12.05 3.03 26.39
C PRO A 811 -12.02 1.85 25.40
N MET A 812 -11.69 0.66 25.91
CA MET A 812 -11.84 -0.60 25.18
C MET A 812 -13.32 -1.02 25.11
N PHE A 813 -14.08 -0.79 26.18
CA PHE A 813 -15.52 -0.98 26.28
C PHE A 813 -16.28 0.35 26.26
N PRO A 814 -17.57 0.40 25.89
CA PRO A 814 -18.37 1.61 26.03
C PRO A 814 -18.28 2.21 27.44
N GLU A 815 -18.17 3.53 27.55
CA GLU A 815 -17.89 4.25 28.82
C GLU A 815 -18.79 3.82 29.98
N LYS A 816 -20.11 3.82 29.78
CA LYS A 816 -21.07 3.34 30.81
C LYS A 816 -20.76 1.92 31.28
N LEU A 817 -20.41 1.03 30.36
CA LEU A 817 -20.12 -0.36 30.70
C LEU A 817 -18.80 -0.48 31.47
N ALA A 818 -17.76 0.22 31.04
CA ALA A 818 -16.44 0.21 31.68
C ALA A 818 -16.48 0.85 33.07
N MET A 819 -17.03 2.06 33.18
CA MET A 819 -16.97 2.90 34.37
C MET A 819 -18.08 2.57 35.38
N GLU A 820 -19.30 2.25 34.93
CA GLU A 820 -20.41 1.98 35.85
C GLU A 820 -20.59 0.49 36.13
N GLY A 821 -20.46 -0.36 35.11
CA GLY A 821 -20.77 -1.79 35.20
C GLY A 821 -19.63 -2.69 35.64
N MET A 822 -18.38 -2.31 35.33
CA MET A 822 -17.20 -3.17 35.54
C MET A 822 -16.23 -2.63 36.60
N SER A 823 -16.11 -1.31 36.72
CA SER A 823 -15.16 -0.63 37.61
C SER A 823 -15.37 -0.95 39.10
N LEU A 824 -14.28 -1.03 39.86
CA LEU A 824 -14.29 -1.25 41.32
C LEU A 824 -14.61 0.04 42.10
N LYS A 825 -15.88 0.47 42.06
CA LYS A 825 -16.34 1.71 42.68
C LYS A 825 -16.37 1.68 44.21
N GLN A 826 -15.96 2.80 44.81
CA GLN A 826 -15.97 3.00 46.26
C GLN A 826 -17.39 2.91 46.84
N GLY A 827 -17.53 2.16 47.94
CA GLY A 827 -18.78 2.03 48.67
C GLY A 827 -19.84 1.12 48.03
N GLU A 828 -19.61 0.63 46.81
CA GLU A 828 -20.51 -0.27 46.09
C GLU A 828 -20.10 -1.74 46.22
N ARG A 829 -21.04 -2.67 46.02
CA ARG A 829 -20.73 -4.11 45.97
C ARG A 829 -20.23 -4.45 44.56
N CYS A 830 -18.91 -4.60 44.42
CA CYS A 830 -18.27 -4.89 43.15
C CYS A 830 -17.98 -6.39 42.99
N LYS A 831 -18.04 -6.86 41.74
CA LYS A 831 -17.82 -8.25 41.37
C LYS A 831 -16.36 -8.39 40.93
N ALA A 832 -15.63 -9.31 41.55
CA ALA A 832 -14.19 -9.45 41.34
C ALA A 832 -13.74 -10.91 41.27
N VAL A 833 -12.65 -11.16 40.57
CA VAL A 833 -11.82 -12.36 40.72
C VAL A 833 -10.70 -12.01 41.70
N THR A 834 -10.69 -12.67 42.85
CA THR A 834 -9.74 -12.37 43.92
C THR A 834 -8.66 -13.44 43.99
N VAL A 835 -7.41 -12.98 44.07
CA VAL A 835 -6.25 -13.79 44.40
C VAL A 835 -5.87 -13.54 45.85
N SER A 836 -5.93 -14.57 46.69
CA SER A 836 -5.41 -14.49 48.06
C SER A 836 -4.06 -15.17 48.16
N VAL A 837 -3.10 -14.56 48.88
CA VAL A 837 -1.74 -15.09 49.04
C VAL A 837 -1.29 -14.95 50.48
N VAL A 838 -0.77 -16.02 51.05
CA VAL A 838 -0.04 -16.00 52.32
C VAL A 838 1.45 -15.99 52.01
N LEU A 839 2.17 -15.02 52.55
CA LEU A 839 3.61 -14.89 52.35
C LEU A 839 4.40 -15.63 53.42
N HIS A 840 5.49 -16.26 53.02
CA HIS A 840 6.56 -16.66 53.93
C HIS A 840 7.28 -15.43 54.49
N SER A 841 8.08 -15.62 55.55
CA SER A 841 8.87 -14.54 56.17
C SER A 841 9.95 -13.97 55.24
N ASP A 842 10.35 -14.71 54.21
CA ASP A 842 11.30 -14.26 53.19
C ASP A 842 10.63 -13.56 51.99
N GLY A 843 9.29 -13.49 51.97
CA GLY A 843 8.50 -12.96 50.86
C GLY A 843 8.13 -13.99 49.78
N GLY A 844 8.46 -15.27 49.91
CA GLY A 844 7.97 -16.30 48.99
C GLY A 844 6.45 -16.56 49.13
N ILE A 845 5.84 -17.20 48.12
CA ILE A 845 4.45 -17.70 48.23
C ILE A 845 4.43 -18.93 49.13
N ALA A 846 3.72 -18.86 50.26
CA ALA A 846 3.44 -20.04 51.09
C ALA A 846 2.19 -20.77 50.58
N GLU A 847 1.10 -20.01 50.43
CA GLU A 847 -0.20 -20.52 50.03
C GLU A 847 -0.89 -19.49 49.12
N TYR A 848 -1.71 -19.96 48.19
CA TYR A 848 -2.53 -19.08 47.37
C TYR A 848 -3.91 -19.68 47.10
N SER A 849 -4.89 -18.83 46.81
CA SER A 849 -6.18 -19.23 46.26
C SER A 849 -6.67 -18.24 45.21
N VAL A 850 -7.47 -18.73 44.26
CA VAL A 850 -8.11 -17.93 43.20
C VAL A 850 -9.61 -18.19 43.28
N GLU A 851 -10.41 -17.16 43.54
CA GLU A 851 -11.82 -17.29 43.87
C GLU A 851 -12.65 -16.18 43.20
N ASN A 852 -13.86 -16.51 42.72
CA ASN A 852 -14.86 -15.49 42.41
C ASN A 852 -15.32 -14.85 43.72
N SER A 853 -15.53 -13.53 43.72
CA SER A 853 -15.80 -12.78 44.95
C SER A 853 -16.73 -11.58 44.75
N ILE A 854 -17.28 -11.12 45.87
CA ILE A 854 -17.95 -9.82 46.01
C ILE A 854 -17.16 -9.02 47.05
N ILE A 855 -16.74 -7.81 46.67
CA ILE A 855 -16.00 -6.89 47.53
C ILE A 855 -16.76 -5.58 47.67
N LYS A 856 -16.36 -4.76 48.65
CA LYS A 856 -16.84 -3.39 48.81
C LYS A 856 -15.65 -2.45 48.99
N PRO A 857 -15.10 -1.87 47.90
CA PRO A 857 -13.99 -0.94 47.99
C PRO A 857 -14.25 0.14 49.04
N THR A 858 -13.39 0.23 50.06
CA THR A 858 -13.58 1.13 51.20
C THR A 858 -13.03 2.52 50.88
N TYR A 859 -11.85 2.56 50.28
CA TYR A 859 -11.18 3.79 49.85
C TYR A 859 -10.77 3.70 48.39
N MET A 860 -10.98 4.80 47.69
CA MET A 860 -10.33 5.12 46.42
C MET A 860 -9.30 6.20 46.70
N LEU A 861 -8.02 5.88 46.54
CA LEU A 861 -6.90 6.75 46.89
C LEU A 861 -6.07 7.06 45.64
N THR A 862 -5.52 8.27 45.59
CA THR A 862 -4.45 8.57 44.64
C THR A 862 -3.12 7.99 45.14
N TYR A 863 -2.14 7.78 44.25
CA TYR A 863 -0.80 7.37 44.67
C TYR A 863 -0.15 8.34 45.67
N GLU A 864 -0.37 9.65 45.49
CA GLU A 864 0.12 10.68 46.40
C GLU A 864 -0.57 10.55 47.77
N SER A 865 -1.89 10.45 47.79
CA SER A 865 -2.69 10.32 49.02
C SER A 865 -2.32 9.05 49.80
N ALA A 866 -2.17 7.92 49.10
CA ALA A 866 -1.74 6.67 49.71
C ALA A 866 -0.30 6.76 50.25
N THR A 867 0.59 7.45 49.55
CA THR A 867 1.95 7.71 50.01
C THR A 867 1.95 8.58 51.26
N GLU A 868 1.16 9.64 51.32
CA GLU A 868 1.02 10.48 52.52
C GLU A 868 0.50 9.67 53.72
N LEU A 869 -0.55 8.85 53.54
CA LEU A 869 -1.08 7.98 54.59
C LEU A 869 -0.05 6.98 55.12
N LEU A 870 0.78 6.41 54.22
CA LEU A 870 1.89 5.53 54.61
C LEU A 870 2.95 6.26 55.46
N HIS A 871 3.20 7.55 55.20
CA HIS A 871 4.12 8.35 56.00
C HIS A 871 3.55 8.75 57.36
N LEU A 872 2.25 9.08 57.42
CA LEU A 872 1.57 9.44 58.66
C LEU A 872 1.48 8.26 59.64
N ASN A 873 1.50 7.02 59.14
CA ASN A 873 1.57 5.80 59.94
C ASN A 873 0.45 5.73 61.01
N LEU A 874 -0.79 6.00 60.58
CA LEU A 874 -1.98 5.98 61.43
C LEU A 874 -2.33 4.55 61.88
N GLU A 875 -2.77 4.40 63.13
CA GLU A 875 -3.14 3.08 63.68
C GLU A 875 -4.42 2.53 63.02
N GLU A 876 -5.33 3.42 62.63
CA GLU A 876 -6.59 3.09 61.95
C GLU A 876 -6.38 2.54 60.54
N GLU A 877 -5.20 2.73 59.95
CA GLU A 877 -4.81 2.33 58.59
C GLU A 877 -3.79 1.17 58.60
N ALA A 878 -3.87 0.30 59.60
CA ALA A 878 -2.93 -0.81 59.79
C ALA A 878 -2.82 -1.74 58.57
N GLU A 879 -3.91 -1.99 57.82
CA GLU A 879 -3.91 -2.85 56.64
C GLU A 879 -3.12 -2.25 55.47
N LEU A 880 -3.16 -0.92 55.28
CA LEU A 880 -2.39 -0.24 54.24
C LEU A 880 -0.88 -0.38 54.52
N ARG A 881 -0.49 -0.29 55.79
CA ARG A 881 0.89 -0.56 56.22
C ARG A 881 1.30 -2.01 55.97
N LEU A 882 0.41 -2.98 56.26
CA LEU A 882 0.68 -4.39 55.98
C LEU A 882 0.87 -4.66 54.48
N LEU A 883 0.13 -3.98 53.61
CA LEU A 883 0.33 -4.06 52.16
C LEU A 883 1.71 -3.53 51.76
N SER A 884 2.16 -2.41 52.33
CA SER A 884 3.50 -1.85 52.08
C SER A 884 4.63 -2.77 52.56
N GLU A 885 4.45 -3.40 53.73
CA GLU A 885 5.38 -4.41 54.26
C GLU A 885 5.44 -5.64 53.35
N ALA A 886 4.29 -6.16 52.91
CA ALA A 886 4.20 -7.28 51.98
C ALA A 886 4.89 -6.97 50.64
N ALA A 887 4.70 -5.76 50.10
CA ALA A 887 5.37 -5.32 48.88
C ALA A 887 6.90 -5.26 49.05
N THR A 888 7.37 -4.76 50.19
CA THR A 888 8.81 -4.70 50.50
C THR A 888 9.41 -6.11 50.58
N LEU A 889 8.74 -7.03 51.28
CA LEU A 889 9.15 -8.45 51.34
C LEU A 889 9.17 -9.07 49.94
N ARG A 890 8.15 -8.81 49.11
CA ARG A 890 8.12 -9.34 47.74
C ARG A 890 9.24 -8.81 46.86
N LEU A 891 9.51 -7.52 46.91
CA LEU A 891 10.60 -6.93 46.14
C LEU A 891 11.95 -7.55 46.54
N GLN A 892 12.20 -7.71 47.85
CA GLN A 892 13.43 -8.33 48.35
C GLN A 892 13.57 -9.78 47.89
N TRP A 893 12.49 -10.57 47.99
CA TRP A 893 12.46 -11.95 47.50
C TRP A 893 12.77 -12.03 46.00
N ARG A 894 12.08 -11.21 45.17
CA ARG A 894 12.28 -11.19 43.71
C ARG A 894 13.71 -10.79 43.35
N ARG A 895 14.29 -9.81 44.04
CA ARG A 895 15.71 -9.43 43.87
C ARG A 895 16.64 -10.60 44.19
N GLY A 896 16.35 -11.37 45.24
CA GLY A 896 17.04 -12.64 45.53
C GLY A 896 16.94 -13.68 44.42
N GLN A 897 15.88 -13.65 43.60
CA GLN A 897 15.71 -14.48 42.40
C GLN A 897 16.34 -13.91 41.12
N GLY A 898 17.03 -12.76 41.22
CA GLY A 898 17.68 -12.08 40.10
C GLY A 898 16.78 -11.09 39.35
N ALA A 899 15.69 -10.61 39.98
CA ALA A 899 14.91 -9.50 39.44
C ALA A 899 15.76 -8.22 39.35
N ILE A 900 15.50 -7.44 38.31
CA ILE A 900 16.19 -6.18 38.06
C ILE A 900 15.21 -5.05 38.36
N ASP A 901 15.62 -4.13 39.23
CA ASP A 901 14.87 -2.90 39.44
C ASP A 901 15.07 -1.96 38.26
N THR A 902 13.96 -1.57 37.62
CA THR A 902 13.97 -0.67 36.48
C THR A 902 13.27 0.64 36.83
N SER A 903 13.27 1.06 38.09
CA SER A 903 12.63 2.31 38.52
C SER A 903 13.03 3.48 37.62
N THR A 904 12.05 4.06 36.94
CA THR A 904 12.22 5.22 36.06
C THR A 904 11.33 6.38 36.49
N LEU A 905 11.73 7.59 36.12
CA LEU A 905 10.86 8.75 36.11
C LEU A 905 10.07 8.71 34.80
N GLU A 906 8.74 8.76 34.89
CA GLU A 906 7.85 8.77 33.74
C GLU A 906 7.08 10.09 33.69
N THR A 907 7.01 10.67 32.50
CA THR A 907 6.21 11.88 32.27
C THR A 907 4.75 11.52 32.06
N ARG A 908 3.87 12.23 32.75
CA ARG A 908 2.44 12.27 32.44
C ARG A 908 2.00 13.71 32.18
N ILE A 909 1.15 13.87 31.18
CA ILE A 909 0.53 15.16 30.85
C ILE A 909 -0.98 15.01 30.81
N LYS A 910 -1.67 15.98 31.39
CA LYS A 910 -3.10 16.21 31.21
C LYS A 910 -3.33 17.54 30.52
N VAL A 911 -4.23 17.54 29.54
CA VAL A 911 -4.59 18.73 28.76
C VAL A 911 -6.09 18.98 28.91
N THR A 912 -6.44 20.17 29.38
CA THR A 912 -7.84 20.63 29.47
C THR A 912 -8.13 21.59 28.33
N ASN A 913 -9.32 21.46 27.71
CA ASN A 913 -9.77 22.20 26.53
C ASN A 913 -8.79 22.12 25.35
N PRO A 914 -8.44 20.92 24.86
CA PRO A 914 -7.41 20.72 23.84
C PRO A 914 -7.70 21.38 22.48
N ASP A 915 -8.96 21.72 22.21
CA ASP A 915 -9.38 22.42 20.99
C ASP A 915 -9.14 23.93 21.06
N ASP A 916 -8.91 24.48 22.26
CA ASP A 916 -8.53 25.87 22.44
C ASP A 916 -7.14 26.13 21.84
N PRO A 917 -6.83 27.37 21.42
CA PRO A 917 -5.50 27.74 20.94
C PRO A 917 -4.42 27.68 22.03
N GLU A 918 -4.83 27.92 23.28
CA GLU A 918 -3.99 27.89 24.47
C GLU A 918 -4.61 27.01 25.57
N PRO A 919 -4.62 25.68 25.40
CA PRO A 919 -5.13 24.74 26.41
C PRO A 919 -4.32 24.81 27.71
N LEU A 920 -4.93 24.42 28.83
CA LEU A 920 -4.22 24.23 30.09
C LEU A 920 -3.46 22.90 30.05
N ILE A 921 -2.14 22.95 30.22
CA ILE A 921 -1.26 21.77 30.22
C ILE A 921 -0.70 21.57 31.63
N ARG A 922 -1.05 20.45 32.26
CA ARG A 922 -0.51 20.02 33.56
C ARG A 922 0.47 18.88 33.34
N LEU A 923 1.68 19.01 33.88
CA LEU A 923 2.72 18.00 33.81
C LEU A 923 2.94 17.41 35.20
N TYR A 924 3.00 16.08 35.25
CA TYR A 924 3.30 15.29 36.43
C TYR A 924 4.51 14.41 36.11
N VAL A 925 5.39 14.23 37.10
CA VAL A 925 6.52 13.31 37.00
C VAL A 925 6.28 12.19 37.99
N GLU A 926 5.94 11.03 37.45
CA GLU A 926 5.67 9.84 38.24
C GLU A 926 6.98 9.14 38.56
N ASN A 927 7.27 8.96 39.85
CA ASN A 927 8.43 8.25 40.32
C ASN A 927 8.03 6.86 40.81
N GLN A 928 8.32 5.84 40.00
CA GLN A 928 7.99 4.45 40.33
C GLN A 928 8.64 3.94 41.62
N ALA A 929 9.64 4.65 42.15
CA ALA A 929 10.26 4.32 43.44
C ALA A 929 9.43 4.79 44.65
N GLU A 930 8.36 5.56 44.46
CA GLU A 930 7.48 6.01 45.55
C GLU A 930 6.78 4.83 46.25
N PRO A 931 6.53 4.93 47.58
CA PRO A 931 5.99 3.83 48.36
C PRO A 931 4.68 3.23 47.82
N ALA A 932 3.70 4.06 47.46
CA ALA A 932 2.40 3.57 46.97
C ALA A 932 2.50 2.93 45.57
N MET A 933 3.24 3.53 44.64
CA MET A 933 3.46 2.96 43.30
C MET A 933 4.19 1.61 43.38
N ARG A 934 5.22 1.53 44.23
CA ARG A 934 5.92 0.27 44.49
C ARG A 934 4.98 -0.77 45.08
N LEU A 935 4.19 -0.40 46.08
CA LEU A 935 3.20 -1.28 46.72
C LEU A 935 2.27 -1.89 45.67
N VAL A 936 1.59 -1.07 44.89
CA VAL A 936 0.63 -1.53 43.87
C VAL A 936 1.35 -2.40 42.84
N SER A 937 2.50 -1.96 42.31
CA SER A 937 3.24 -2.72 41.30
C SER A 937 3.66 -4.12 41.77
N GLU A 938 4.16 -4.27 43.00
CA GLU A 938 4.52 -5.58 43.57
C GLU A 938 3.30 -6.48 43.75
N MET A 939 2.16 -5.93 44.16
CA MET A 939 0.91 -6.69 44.27
C MET A 939 0.39 -7.15 42.91
N MET A 940 0.51 -6.32 41.87
CA MET A 940 0.15 -6.72 40.50
C MET A 940 1.08 -7.80 39.94
N ILE A 941 2.38 -7.70 40.23
CA ILE A 941 3.38 -8.72 39.86
C ILE A 941 3.09 -10.03 40.59
N LEU A 942 2.76 -9.97 41.88
CA LEU A 942 2.35 -11.12 42.70
C LEU A 942 1.11 -11.82 42.13
N CYS A 943 0.07 -11.05 41.76
CA CYS A 943 -1.12 -11.59 41.11
C CYS A 943 -0.76 -12.37 39.84
N GLY A 944 0.08 -11.79 38.98
CA GLY A 944 0.48 -12.42 37.74
C GLY A 944 1.37 -13.66 37.92
N GLU A 945 2.20 -13.71 38.97
CA GLU A 945 2.95 -14.91 39.37
C GLU A 945 1.99 -16.04 39.77
N VAL A 946 1.01 -15.74 40.63
CA VAL A 946 0.02 -16.71 41.09
C VAL A 946 -0.82 -17.21 39.92
N MET A 947 -1.26 -16.34 39.01
CA MET A 947 -2.03 -16.73 37.83
C MET A 947 -1.23 -17.64 36.89
N ALA A 948 0.06 -17.37 36.72
CA ALA A 948 0.92 -18.26 35.95
C ALA A 948 1.07 -19.64 36.60
N THR A 949 1.28 -19.68 37.93
CA THR A 949 1.37 -20.92 38.70
C THR A 949 0.05 -21.70 38.67
N PHE A 950 -1.08 -21.02 38.89
CA PHE A 950 -2.42 -21.60 38.85
C PHE A 950 -2.74 -22.18 37.47
N GLY A 951 -2.46 -21.44 36.39
CA GLY A 951 -2.66 -21.92 35.04
C GLY A 951 -1.79 -23.13 34.72
N SER A 952 -0.53 -23.12 35.15
CA SER A 952 0.40 -24.23 34.93
C SER A 952 -0.03 -25.50 35.66
N TYR A 953 -0.39 -25.37 36.94
CA TYR A 953 -0.78 -26.50 37.79
C TYR A 953 -2.05 -27.18 37.27
N ASN A 954 -3.00 -26.37 36.78
CA ASN A 954 -4.28 -26.85 36.26
C ASN A 954 -4.27 -27.08 34.73
N ASN A 955 -3.12 -26.97 34.06
CA ASN A 955 -2.95 -27.14 32.62
C ASN A 955 -3.90 -26.26 31.77
N ILE A 956 -4.08 -25.01 32.19
CA ILE A 956 -4.90 -24.00 31.52
C ILE A 956 -4.01 -23.25 30.52
N ALA A 957 -4.51 -23.08 29.29
CA ALA A 957 -3.86 -22.23 28.30
C ALA A 957 -4.08 -20.76 28.66
N LEU A 958 -3.00 -20.03 28.92
CA LEU A 958 -3.01 -18.61 29.30
C LEU A 958 -1.96 -17.85 28.48
N PRO A 959 -2.07 -16.52 28.34
CA PRO A 959 -1.01 -15.71 27.72
C PRO A 959 0.19 -15.55 28.66
N TYR A 960 0.99 -16.61 28.81
CA TYR A 960 2.19 -16.61 29.64
C TYR A 960 3.25 -15.71 29.03
N ARG A 961 3.58 -14.62 29.73
CA ARG A 961 4.57 -13.63 29.29
C ARG A 961 5.90 -13.91 29.96
N GLY A 962 6.90 -14.26 29.15
CA GLY A 962 8.26 -14.55 29.61
C GLY A 962 9.28 -13.61 28.99
N GLN A 963 10.47 -13.60 29.57
CA GLN A 963 11.62 -12.89 29.05
C GLN A 963 12.83 -13.70 29.51
N PRO A 964 13.56 -14.38 28.61
CA PRO A 964 14.70 -15.20 28.99
C PRO A 964 15.67 -14.40 29.85
N GLN A 965 16.19 -14.99 30.93
CA GLN A 965 17.22 -14.35 31.74
C GLN A 965 18.37 -13.99 30.79
N SER A 966 18.62 -12.70 30.68
CA SER A 966 19.79 -12.25 29.95
C SER A 966 20.98 -12.51 30.89
N ASN A 967 22.08 -13.10 30.40
CA ASN A 967 23.34 -13.27 31.17
C ASN A 967 23.99 -11.89 31.36
N ILE A 968 23.27 -10.99 32.01
CA ILE A 968 23.70 -9.64 32.33
C ILE A 968 24.38 -9.77 33.67
N ASP A 969 25.69 -9.61 33.68
CA ASP A 969 26.41 -9.34 34.91
C ASP A 969 26.03 -7.94 35.37
N THR A 970 25.06 -7.85 36.30
CA THR A 970 24.60 -6.56 36.83
C THR A 970 25.72 -5.82 37.54
N SER A 971 26.73 -6.53 38.08
CA SER A 971 27.89 -5.93 38.73
C SER A 971 28.75 -5.10 37.78
N ALA A 972 28.68 -5.38 36.47
CA ALA A 972 29.32 -4.57 35.45
C ALA A 972 28.82 -3.11 35.43
N PHE A 973 27.65 -2.83 36.03
CA PHE A 973 27.05 -1.50 36.12
C PHE A 973 27.15 -0.86 37.51
N ASP A 974 27.84 -1.49 38.47
CA ASP A 974 27.96 -0.97 39.84
C ASP A 974 28.71 0.36 39.91
N HIS A 975 29.58 0.62 38.92
CA HIS A 975 30.27 1.89 38.76
C HIS A 975 29.34 3.06 38.36
N LEU A 976 28.11 2.78 37.92
CA LEU A 976 27.10 3.79 37.60
C LEU A 976 26.25 4.11 38.84
N PRO A 977 25.81 5.37 39.02
CA PRO A 977 24.91 5.75 40.11
C PRO A 977 23.60 4.97 40.09
N GLU A 978 23.10 4.60 41.28
CA GLU A 978 21.78 3.99 41.44
C GLU A 978 20.65 4.89 40.93
N GLY A 979 19.53 4.26 40.56
CA GLY A 979 18.37 4.95 40.02
C GLY A 979 18.40 5.05 38.49
N PRO A 980 17.88 6.14 37.89
CA PRO A 980 17.58 6.20 36.46
C PRO A 980 18.78 5.95 35.53
N VAL A 981 20.00 6.31 35.95
CA VAL A 981 21.23 6.14 35.16
C VAL A 981 21.55 4.65 34.99
N ARG A 982 21.69 3.90 36.09
CA ARG A 982 21.92 2.46 36.06
C ARG A 982 20.75 1.71 35.44
N SER A 983 19.50 2.06 35.78
CA SER A 983 18.30 1.46 35.17
C SER A 983 18.28 1.61 33.65
N SER A 984 18.60 2.80 33.13
CA SER A 984 18.67 3.06 31.68
C SER A 984 19.76 2.22 30.98
N ALA A 985 20.92 2.04 31.63
CA ALA A 985 21.97 1.18 31.10
C ALA A 985 21.53 -0.29 31.02
N ILE A 986 20.90 -0.81 32.08
CA ILE A 986 20.48 -2.22 32.14
C ILE A 986 19.31 -2.48 31.17
N VAL A 987 18.29 -1.63 31.12
CA VAL A 987 17.11 -1.83 30.25
C VAL A 987 17.49 -1.97 28.78
N ARG A 988 18.54 -1.27 28.32
CA ARG A 988 18.96 -1.28 26.91
C ARG A 988 19.57 -2.59 26.43
N ILE A 989 20.07 -3.42 27.34
CA ILE A 989 20.66 -4.73 27.02
C ILE A 989 19.71 -5.89 27.31
N MET A 990 18.51 -5.60 27.82
CA MET A 990 17.48 -6.61 28.05
C MET A 990 16.90 -7.11 26.72
N ARG A 991 16.58 -8.40 26.67
CA ARG A 991 15.84 -9.02 25.55
C ARG A 991 14.38 -8.56 25.54
N ALA A 992 13.70 -8.63 24.40
CA ALA A 992 12.26 -8.41 24.37
C ALA A 992 11.52 -9.51 25.15
N ALA A 993 10.38 -9.17 25.75
CA ALA A 993 9.47 -10.18 26.29
C ALA A 993 8.76 -10.93 25.15
N GLU A 994 8.51 -12.22 25.39
CA GLU A 994 7.83 -13.15 24.49
C GLU A 994 6.59 -13.73 25.19
N MET A 995 5.68 -14.32 24.43
CA MET A 995 4.50 -14.99 24.97
C MET A 995 4.45 -16.44 24.52
N ASP A 996 4.13 -17.34 25.46
CA ASP A 996 3.76 -18.72 25.21
C ASP A 996 2.34 -18.95 25.72
N PHE A 997 1.58 -19.84 25.07
CA PHE A 997 0.16 -20.08 25.40
C PHE A 997 -0.11 -21.44 26.04
N ARG A 998 0.94 -22.24 26.24
CA ARG A 998 0.85 -23.62 26.70
C ARG A 998 1.53 -23.79 28.04
N LYS A 999 2.64 -23.10 28.27
CA LYS A 999 3.45 -23.24 29.48
C LYS A 999 4.00 -21.90 29.95
N PRO A 1000 4.16 -21.72 31.27
CA PRO A 1000 4.88 -20.57 31.79
C PRO A 1000 6.30 -20.49 31.23
N THR A 1001 6.71 -19.26 30.92
CA THR A 1001 8.08 -18.95 30.55
C THR A 1001 8.66 -18.04 31.62
N ARG A 1002 9.91 -18.30 32.04
CA ARG A 1002 10.61 -17.48 33.03
C ARG A 1002 10.61 -16.02 32.61
N HIS A 1003 10.32 -15.12 33.53
CA HIS A 1003 10.43 -13.68 33.33
C HIS A 1003 11.63 -13.14 34.09
N GLY A 1004 12.78 -13.08 33.43
CA GLY A 1004 14.07 -12.81 34.08
C GLY A 1004 14.15 -11.45 34.77
N VAL A 1005 13.66 -10.38 34.14
CA VAL A 1005 13.65 -9.05 34.75
C VAL A 1005 12.74 -8.97 35.98
N LEU A 1006 11.65 -9.74 36.01
CA LEU A 1006 10.77 -9.79 37.17
C LEU A 1006 11.26 -10.79 38.24
N GLY A 1007 12.27 -11.61 37.94
CA GLY A 1007 12.75 -12.67 38.84
C GLY A 1007 11.73 -13.79 39.06
N LEU A 1008 10.84 -14.05 38.11
CA LEU A 1008 9.72 -14.98 38.28
C LEU A 1008 9.85 -16.23 37.38
N PRO A 1009 9.43 -17.42 37.85
CA PRO A 1009 9.40 -18.64 37.04
C PRO A 1009 8.33 -18.59 35.94
N GLY A 1010 7.27 -17.82 36.12
CA GLY A 1010 6.20 -17.60 35.17
C GLY A 1010 5.41 -16.34 35.51
N TYR A 1011 4.81 -15.71 34.50
CA TYR A 1011 4.01 -14.50 34.69
C TYR A 1011 2.87 -14.42 33.67
N VAL A 1012 1.68 -14.00 34.11
CA VAL A 1012 0.51 -13.74 33.27
C VAL A 1012 -0.04 -12.36 33.65
N GLN A 1013 -0.31 -11.51 32.66
CA GLN A 1013 -1.03 -10.26 32.91
C GLN A 1013 -2.51 -10.57 33.13
N PHE A 1014 -3.02 -10.24 34.30
CA PHE A 1014 -4.39 -10.58 34.72
C PHE A 1014 -5.14 -9.41 35.37
N THR A 1015 -4.44 -8.32 35.69
CA THR A 1015 -4.91 -7.27 36.60
C THR A 1015 -5.55 -6.07 35.90
N SER A 1016 -5.73 -6.11 34.57
CA SER A 1016 -6.36 -5.00 33.85
C SER A 1016 -7.36 -5.43 32.76
N PRO A 1017 -8.34 -6.30 33.06
CA PRO A 1017 -9.24 -6.89 32.08
C PRO A 1017 -10.24 -5.90 31.46
N ILE A 1018 -10.50 -4.73 32.07
CA ILE A 1018 -11.35 -3.67 31.51
C ILE A 1018 -10.64 -2.94 30.36
N ARG A 1019 -9.31 -2.75 30.46
CA ARG A 1019 -8.52 -1.95 29.50
C ARG A 1019 -7.52 -2.74 28.65
N ARG A 1020 -7.29 -4.03 28.92
CA ARG A 1020 -6.43 -4.92 28.14
C ARG A 1020 -7.16 -6.20 27.76
N TYR A 1021 -7.36 -6.40 26.46
CA TYR A 1021 -8.03 -7.61 25.96
C TYR A 1021 -7.26 -8.90 26.26
N MET A 1022 -5.92 -8.84 26.34
CA MET A 1022 -5.10 -9.99 26.71
C MET A 1022 -5.40 -10.49 28.14
N ASP A 1023 -5.63 -9.57 29.08
CA ASP A 1023 -6.03 -9.89 30.45
C ASP A 1023 -7.46 -10.48 30.46
N LEU A 1024 -8.37 -9.91 29.67
CA LEU A 1024 -9.73 -10.46 29.49
C LEU A 1024 -9.71 -11.90 28.97
N LEU A 1025 -8.83 -12.23 28.02
CA LEU A 1025 -8.64 -13.61 27.56
C LEU A 1025 -8.18 -14.55 28.68
N ALA A 1026 -7.29 -14.08 29.55
CA ALA A 1026 -6.87 -14.87 30.72
C ALA A 1026 -8.05 -15.06 31.69
N HIS A 1027 -8.86 -14.03 31.92
CA HIS A 1027 -10.08 -14.12 32.73
C HIS A 1027 -11.07 -15.15 32.19
N TYR A 1028 -11.33 -15.18 30.87
CA TYR A 1028 -12.22 -16.17 30.26
C TYR A 1028 -11.77 -17.61 30.50
N GLN A 1029 -10.47 -17.86 30.43
CA GLN A 1029 -9.87 -19.18 30.65
C GLN A 1029 -9.97 -19.59 32.13
N VAL A 1030 -9.55 -18.71 33.03
CA VAL A 1030 -9.56 -18.96 34.48
C VAL A 1030 -10.99 -19.15 34.99
N LYS A 1031 -11.94 -18.31 34.55
CA LYS A 1031 -13.31 -18.42 35.05
C LYS A 1031 -14.09 -19.60 34.51
N ALA A 1032 -13.87 -20.01 33.27
CA ALA A 1032 -14.40 -21.28 32.79
C ALA A 1032 -13.92 -22.43 33.69
N PHE A 1033 -12.63 -22.44 34.04
CA PHE A 1033 -12.09 -23.44 34.95
C PHE A 1033 -12.70 -23.36 36.36
N LEU A 1034 -12.88 -22.17 36.94
CA LEU A 1034 -13.50 -22.00 38.26
C LEU A 1034 -14.94 -22.53 38.31
N ARG A 1035 -15.68 -22.48 37.19
CA ARG A 1035 -17.02 -23.07 37.07
C ARG A 1035 -17.02 -24.58 36.82
N GLY A 1036 -15.84 -25.18 36.57
CA GLY A 1036 -15.74 -26.57 36.11
C GLY A 1036 -16.08 -26.75 34.61
N ASP A 1037 -16.18 -25.66 33.86
CA ASP A 1037 -16.41 -25.68 32.42
C ASP A 1037 -15.12 -25.99 31.65
N SER A 1038 -15.28 -26.42 30.39
CA SER A 1038 -14.15 -26.48 29.46
C SER A 1038 -13.70 -25.07 29.07
N PRO A 1039 -12.39 -24.77 29.06
CA PRO A 1039 -11.93 -23.44 28.70
C PRO A 1039 -12.31 -23.07 27.25
N PRO A 1040 -12.73 -21.82 26.99
CA PRO A 1040 -13.41 -21.46 25.73
C PRO A 1040 -12.48 -21.42 24.52
N PHE A 1041 -11.17 -21.29 24.72
CA PHE A 1041 -10.19 -21.22 23.64
C PHE A 1041 -9.03 -22.19 23.85
N SER A 1042 -8.60 -22.84 22.77
CA SER A 1042 -7.34 -23.57 22.74
C SER A 1042 -6.14 -22.64 22.70
N ALA A 1043 -4.95 -23.14 23.07
CA ALA A 1043 -3.70 -22.37 23.00
C ALA A 1043 -3.44 -21.77 21.59
N GLY A 1044 -3.77 -22.51 20.52
CA GLY A 1044 -3.59 -22.01 19.15
C GLY A 1044 -4.58 -20.91 18.77
N GLN A 1045 -5.81 -20.94 19.32
CA GLN A 1045 -6.77 -19.85 19.15
C GLN A 1045 -6.33 -18.60 19.91
N LEU A 1046 -5.88 -18.75 21.16
CA LEU A 1046 -5.32 -17.64 21.95
C LEU A 1046 -4.12 -17.01 21.24
N GLU A 1047 -3.21 -17.81 20.70
CA GLU A 1047 -2.05 -17.33 19.93
C GLU A 1047 -2.47 -16.52 18.69
N GLY A 1048 -3.47 -17.03 17.94
CA GLY A 1048 -4.04 -16.32 16.79
C GLY A 1048 -4.68 -14.99 17.17
N MET A 1049 -5.48 -14.98 18.24
CA MET A 1049 -6.14 -13.77 18.76
C MET A 1049 -5.12 -12.75 19.26
N ALA A 1050 -4.13 -13.20 20.04
CA ALA A 1050 -3.06 -12.37 20.56
C ALA A 1050 -2.24 -11.73 19.44
N SER A 1051 -1.96 -12.44 18.35
CA SER A 1051 -1.23 -11.88 17.20
C SER A 1051 -1.96 -10.66 16.60
N VAL A 1052 -3.28 -10.75 16.44
CA VAL A 1052 -4.12 -9.65 15.93
C VAL A 1052 -4.15 -8.48 16.93
N VAL A 1053 -4.43 -8.78 18.19
CA VAL A 1053 -4.54 -7.77 19.26
C VAL A 1053 -3.20 -7.03 19.46
N ASN A 1054 -2.07 -7.74 19.46
CA ASN A 1054 -0.74 -7.15 19.57
C ASN A 1054 -0.35 -6.27 18.37
N MET A 1055 -0.94 -6.47 17.20
CA MET A 1055 -0.75 -5.55 16.08
C MET A 1055 -1.41 -4.20 16.39
N ASN A 1056 -2.63 -4.22 16.91
CA ASN A 1056 -3.38 -3.01 17.27
C ASN A 1056 -2.75 -2.30 18.48
N ILE A 1057 -2.36 -3.04 19.53
CA ILE A 1057 -1.66 -2.49 20.69
C ILE A 1057 -0.37 -1.74 20.27
N ARG A 1058 0.38 -2.26 19.28
CA ARG A 1058 1.57 -1.56 18.76
C ARG A 1058 1.24 -0.24 18.08
N VAL A 1059 0.10 -0.16 17.38
CA VAL A 1059 -0.37 1.08 16.76
C VAL A 1059 -0.81 2.08 17.84
N VAL A 1060 -1.63 1.63 18.81
CA VAL A 1060 -2.09 2.45 19.93
C VAL A 1060 -0.92 2.98 20.76
N ARG A 1061 0.04 2.12 21.12
CA ARG A 1061 1.23 2.55 21.88
C ARG A 1061 2.04 3.61 21.14
N ARG A 1062 2.15 3.50 19.82
CA ARG A 1062 2.82 4.52 18.99
C ARG A 1062 2.07 5.85 19.04
N LEU A 1063 0.74 5.82 18.89
CA LEU A 1063 -0.11 7.01 18.98
C LEU A 1063 -0.01 7.67 20.36
N SER A 1064 -0.12 6.91 21.45
CA SER A 1064 0.00 7.46 22.80
C SER A 1064 1.38 8.07 23.03
N SER A 1065 2.45 7.42 22.54
CA SER A 1065 3.81 7.94 22.65
C SER A 1065 4.02 9.21 21.83
N SER A 1066 3.52 9.29 20.59
CA SER A 1066 3.66 10.49 19.76
C SER A 1066 2.81 11.65 20.27
N SER A 1067 1.60 11.37 20.74
CA SER A 1067 0.72 12.35 21.38
C SER A 1067 1.33 12.91 22.66
N LEU A 1068 1.82 12.04 23.56
CA LEU A 1068 2.53 12.47 24.77
C LEU A 1068 3.75 13.34 24.42
N ARG A 1069 4.56 12.91 23.45
CA ARG A 1069 5.74 13.65 23.00
C ARG A 1069 5.38 15.02 22.43
N TYR A 1070 4.33 15.13 21.62
CA TYR A 1070 3.81 16.40 21.13
C TYR A 1070 3.51 17.37 22.29
N TRP A 1071 2.76 16.91 23.29
CA TRP A 1071 2.36 17.75 24.41
C TRP A 1071 3.51 18.09 25.36
N ILE A 1072 4.52 17.22 25.49
CA ILE A 1072 5.76 17.54 26.23
C ILE A 1072 6.51 18.68 25.53
N ILE A 1073 6.67 18.61 24.21
CA ILE A 1073 7.35 19.67 23.45
C ILE A 1073 6.54 20.96 23.52
N GLU A 1074 5.21 20.88 23.47
CA GLU A 1074 4.33 22.05 23.60
C GLU A 1074 4.42 22.68 24.99
N TYR A 1075 4.44 21.86 26.05
CA TYR A 1075 4.69 22.33 27.41
C TYR A 1075 6.03 23.08 27.52
N LEU A 1076 7.10 22.47 26.99
CA LEU A 1076 8.45 23.05 27.01
C LEU A 1076 8.55 24.33 26.18
N ARG A 1077 7.89 24.40 25.03
CA ARG A 1077 7.81 25.60 24.18
C ARG A 1077 7.20 26.79 24.90
N ARG A 1078 6.26 26.55 25.83
CA ARG A 1078 5.60 27.59 26.63
C ARG A 1078 6.40 28.04 27.86
N GLN A 1079 7.47 27.34 28.20
CA GLN A 1079 8.29 27.72 29.35
C GLN A 1079 9.08 29.01 29.03
N PRO A 1080 9.36 29.86 30.05
CA PRO A 1080 10.23 31.02 29.87
C PRO A 1080 11.54 30.58 29.23
N LYS A 1081 12.04 31.35 28.24
CA LYS A 1081 13.27 30.96 27.52
C LYS A 1081 14.41 30.77 28.50
N GLU A 1082 14.51 31.59 29.55
CA GLU A 1082 15.53 31.59 30.59
C GLU A 1082 15.45 30.41 31.57
N LYS A 1083 14.35 29.65 31.57
CA LYS A 1083 14.16 28.52 32.51
C LYS A 1083 15.24 27.47 32.29
N ARG A 1084 15.91 27.11 33.38
CA ARG A 1084 16.93 26.06 33.43
C ARG A 1084 16.32 24.81 34.04
N PHE A 1085 16.54 23.68 33.39
CA PHE A 1085 16.10 22.38 33.87
C PHE A 1085 17.30 21.60 34.39
N SER A 1086 17.11 20.91 35.51
CA SER A 1086 18.04 19.87 35.96
C SER A 1086 17.97 18.65 35.04
N ALA A 1087 19.14 18.16 34.60
CA ALA A 1087 19.24 17.00 33.74
C ALA A 1087 20.36 16.05 34.16
N LEU A 1088 20.06 14.76 34.30
CA LEU A 1088 21.05 13.71 34.57
C LEU A 1088 21.63 13.17 33.27
N VAL A 1089 22.96 13.08 33.17
CA VAL A 1089 23.64 12.47 32.03
C VAL A 1089 23.52 10.94 32.09
N LEU A 1090 22.72 10.37 31.20
CA LEU A 1090 22.50 8.92 31.15
C LEU A 1090 23.61 8.18 30.41
N ARG A 1091 24.15 8.79 29.34
CA ARG A 1091 25.22 8.23 28.49
C ARG A 1091 25.68 9.23 27.44
N PHE A 1092 26.82 8.98 26.83
CA PHE A 1092 27.23 9.65 25.60
C PHE A 1092 26.67 8.91 24.36
N ILE A 1093 26.20 9.69 23.38
CA ILE A 1093 25.75 9.20 22.07
C ILE A 1093 26.92 9.26 21.09
N LYS A 1094 27.54 10.43 20.96
CA LYS A 1094 28.71 10.70 20.12
C LYS A 1094 29.43 11.93 20.63
N ASP A 1095 30.74 11.84 20.83
CA ASP A 1095 31.58 12.93 21.31
C ASP A 1095 30.97 13.58 22.57
N ARG A 1096 30.59 14.87 22.49
CA ARG A 1096 29.97 15.65 23.56
C ARG A 1096 28.44 15.67 23.53
N VAL A 1097 27.82 14.91 22.63
CA VAL A 1097 26.35 14.77 22.60
C VAL A 1097 25.97 13.66 23.57
N ALA A 1098 25.34 14.05 24.67
CA ALA A 1098 24.86 13.15 25.70
C ALA A 1098 23.35 12.91 25.58
N ALA A 1099 22.90 11.71 25.93
CA ALA A 1099 21.52 11.46 26.28
C ALA A 1099 21.34 11.85 27.75
N ILE A 1100 20.35 12.70 28.00
CA ILE A 1100 20.07 13.29 29.31
C ILE A 1100 18.63 12.97 29.74
N LEU A 1101 18.39 12.91 31.05
CA LEU A 1101 17.05 12.80 31.65
C LEU A 1101 16.71 14.09 32.38
N LEU A 1102 15.69 14.80 31.93
CA LEU A 1102 15.18 16.01 32.58
C LEU A 1102 14.37 15.61 33.82
N MET A 1103 14.92 15.88 35.01
CA MET A 1103 14.33 15.40 36.27
C MET A 1103 12.96 15.99 36.55
N GLU A 1104 12.79 17.29 36.29
CA GLU A 1104 11.53 18.04 36.49
C GLU A 1104 10.45 17.69 35.45
N VAL A 1105 10.80 16.92 34.41
CA VAL A 1105 9.90 16.62 33.30
C VAL A 1105 9.68 15.11 33.16
N GLY A 1106 10.64 14.26 33.55
CA GLY A 1106 10.63 12.82 33.28
C GLY A 1106 10.99 12.46 31.83
N LEU A 1107 11.54 13.40 31.06
CA LEU A 1107 11.80 13.24 29.62
C LEU A 1107 13.28 12.93 29.35
N GLN A 1108 13.54 11.86 28.58
CA GLN A 1108 14.84 11.63 27.96
C GLN A 1108 15.01 12.45 26.68
N ALA A 1109 16.10 13.20 26.59
CA ALA A 1109 16.45 14.04 25.45
C ALA A 1109 17.94 13.94 25.12
N SER A 1110 18.40 14.68 24.11
CA SER A 1110 19.82 14.83 23.80
C SER A 1110 20.25 16.29 23.95
N ALA A 1111 21.42 16.49 24.54
CA ALA A 1111 22.04 17.81 24.66
C ALA A 1111 23.54 17.72 24.39
N TRP A 1112 24.10 18.82 23.92
CA TRP A 1112 25.55 19.00 23.90
C TRP A 1112 26.02 19.39 25.31
N VAL A 1113 26.99 18.67 25.87
CA VAL A 1113 27.54 18.91 27.22
C VAL A 1113 29.02 19.30 27.18
N SER A 1114 29.50 19.90 28.27
CA SER A 1114 30.85 20.43 28.40
C SER A 1114 31.91 19.35 28.51
N VAL A 1115 33.17 19.73 28.27
CA VAL A 1115 34.31 18.82 28.42
C VAL A 1115 34.50 18.52 29.91
N GLY A 1116 34.68 17.24 30.27
CA GLY A 1116 34.88 16.79 31.64
C GLY A 1116 33.63 16.22 32.32
N VAL A 1117 32.45 16.43 31.74
CA VAL A 1117 31.19 15.83 32.22
C VAL A 1117 31.21 14.32 32.03
N GLN A 1118 30.76 13.58 33.04
CA GLN A 1118 30.70 12.12 33.08
C GLN A 1118 29.26 11.60 33.11
N VAL A 1119 29.09 10.30 32.89
CA VAL A 1119 27.80 9.63 33.05
C VAL A 1119 27.43 9.65 34.53
N GLY A 1120 26.22 10.09 34.84
CA GLY A 1120 25.74 10.29 36.21
C GLY A 1120 25.76 11.74 36.68
N ASP A 1121 26.52 12.61 36.01
CA ASP A 1121 26.58 14.03 36.39
C ASP A 1121 25.24 14.72 36.16
N GLU A 1122 24.91 15.67 37.04
CA GLU A 1122 23.81 16.60 36.85
C GLU A 1122 24.29 17.85 36.12
N VAL A 1123 23.63 18.19 35.03
CA VAL A 1123 23.88 19.41 34.25
C VAL A 1123 22.63 20.29 34.20
N LYS A 1124 22.82 21.59 34.04
CA LYS A 1124 21.71 22.54 33.80
C LYS A 1124 21.57 22.79 32.31
N VAL A 1125 20.36 22.55 31.78
CA VAL A 1125 20.05 22.73 30.36
C VAL A 1125 18.89 23.68 30.15
N GLN A 1126 18.87 24.31 28.98
CA GLN A 1126 17.83 25.23 28.54
C GLN A 1126 17.29 24.75 27.19
N VAL A 1127 15.99 24.93 26.95
CA VAL A 1127 15.36 24.63 25.66
C VAL A 1127 15.93 25.58 24.61
N GLU A 1128 16.52 25.05 23.54
CA GLU A 1128 17.05 25.84 22.42
C GLU A 1128 16.02 25.94 21.30
N GLU A 1129 15.49 24.80 20.85
CA GLU A 1129 14.38 24.72 19.90
C GLU A 1129 13.30 23.76 20.40
N ALA A 1130 12.04 24.11 20.19
CA ALA A 1130 10.87 23.28 20.51
C ALA A 1130 9.76 23.51 19.47
N HIS A 1131 9.61 22.56 18.54
CA HIS A 1131 8.56 22.56 17.51
C HIS A 1131 7.76 21.26 17.59
N PRO A 1132 6.60 21.26 18.28
CA PRO A 1132 5.82 20.05 18.53
C PRO A 1132 5.36 19.32 17.26
N ARG A 1133 4.94 20.07 16.23
CA ARG A 1133 4.41 19.51 14.98
C ARG A 1133 5.50 18.86 14.10
N ASP A 1134 6.71 19.40 14.16
CA ASP A 1134 7.86 18.90 13.40
C ASP A 1134 8.69 17.90 14.21
N ASP A 1135 8.28 17.60 15.44
CA ASP A 1135 8.98 16.75 16.42
C ASP A 1135 10.44 17.18 16.66
N VAL A 1136 10.68 18.49 16.71
CA VAL A 1136 12.00 19.07 16.98
C VAL A 1136 12.07 19.50 18.44
N LEU A 1137 13.07 18.98 19.15
CA LEU A 1137 13.40 19.38 20.51
C LEU A 1137 14.91 19.32 20.69
N SER A 1138 15.53 20.44 21.06
CA SER A 1138 16.96 20.52 21.37
C SER A 1138 17.19 21.28 22.66
N PHE A 1139 18.26 20.88 23.35
CA PHE A 1139 18.69 21.49 24.60
C PHE A 1139 20.13 21.95 24.49
N LYS A 1140 20.40 23.10 25.11
CA LYS A 1140 21.73 23.66 25.26
C LYS A 1140 22.11 23.70 26.73
N GLU A 1141 23.28 23.17 27.06
CA GLU A 1141 23.84 23.29 28.40
C GLU A 1141 24.14 24.76 28.74
N LYS A 1142 23.85 25.13 29.99
CA LYS A 1142 24.24 26.41 30.58
C LYS A 1142 25.22 26.14 31.71
N ILE A 1143 26.48 26.42 31.44
CA ILE A 1143 27.55 26.40 32.43
C ILE A 1143 27.24 27.51 33.44
N ALA A 1144 27.23 27.18 34.73
CA ALA A 1144 27.21 28.19 35.78
C ALA A 1144 28.50 29.01 35.64
N LEU A 1145 28.38 30.33 35.44
CA LEU A 1145 29.54 31.21 35.60
C LEU A 1145 30.01 31.02 37.03
N THR A 1146 31.20 30.44 37.20
CA THR A 1146 31.89 30.48 38.48
C THR A 1146 32.20 31.94 38.79
N ASP A 1147 31.92 32.38 40.01
CA ASP A 1147 32.26 33.69 40.59
C ASP A 1147 33.78 33.93 40.60
N THR A 1148 34.38 34.01 39.42
CA THR A 1148 35.83 34.15 39.20
C THR A 1148 36.16 35.26 38.20
N GLU A 1149 35.21 36.15 37.92
CA GLU A 1149 35.46 37.47 37.34
C GLU A 1149 34.68 38.52 38.14
N ALA A 1150 35.19 38.83 39.34
CA ALA A 1150 34.89 40.02 40.12
C ALA A 1150 36.21 40.66 40.56
#